data_AF-A0A940FJK4-F1
#
_entry.id   AF-A0A940FJK4-F1
#
_cell.length_a   1.000
_cell.length_b   1.000
_cell.length_c   1.000
_cell.angle_alpha   90.00
_cell.angle_beta   90.00
_cell.angle_gamma   90.00
#
_symmetry.space_group_name_H-M   'P 1'
#
loop_
_entity.id
_entity.type
_entity.pdbx_description
1 polymer ?
#
loop_
_entity_poly.entity_id
_entity_poly.type
_entity_poly.pdbx_seq_one_letter_code
_entity_poly.pdbx_strand_id
1 'polypeptide(L)'
;MNLPKYAYPGSENFDDEGTNLKKVVSALVTAFGTIKELIYGFDKRAKNRNYSNNINLEKSWVRLCSPSWKKLGGGSRVKSVAISDDWISMSGATGSKTATYTQLYTYTTIDAKGRTISSGVASYEPMLGNDENPFRQPIRYKQNQFLGLDNYYYIEEPFGESLFPGATVGYSKVTVKSIGSGDDESVNRTGVTVSEFYTAKEYPVKVNILNLQQRKPVSSKLFKLIGGISYDMVGLSQGYSIELNDMHGKPKSVNIYNKAGQNISSVEYFYQSENELAEKKTLRNDVKVINSNGIVSDGSIGMDVEMFTDMRQQTTDNLGVSVKVSGGSGAILFFPLPFFFPGIGVNYDKRSYRAASSIKIVHRFAVQYKIRKVENGSSIATENLLWDAETGNVLLSKTQNEFDDPIYSFNYPAHWIYEGMGQAYQNIGTVLTGFSSQEDGRISNFFYDNILFPGDELIDVITTDKFWIINSPVSSSYQNRLIDATGNLQQVTNRTLKILRAGRRNMANTAIATVTSLNNPIVGDRLDISQLSKILDAKATVFNEEWSVPVIENCAGPACPNGCVLSGDSTYCYQALAHYPRPSTASDFDTVCSRGDVVYSQLGTFIYSTYNTNGTYGATQPVQISTSNAFWINSGGSETNGPMNRCAVWSCGPDTPNNTWVGFRTKVTIPETKTYYIGIGGDNQVRIIVDGTTIVSQDMDAIAHQQILGFWSSIDRTFKVWHIFPVVLNAGLRNIQLEGWNDFDIAGFGAEIYDNTESQIRAATSYNDLNIVFSSRDFRGQAFHDDDFTDYVCSPGFSLDTTGGIYMCRDTNYCNINYGSNAIINPYYTGILGNWRPQAQYAYHAERQNVKDNPSLFGNTSIRESGAYSIFSPFWKYDYSEEIWRQNETNDKRWIAANEVTNFNSKG
;
A
#
# COMPACT_ATOMS: atom_id res chain seq x y z
N MET A 1 -1.68 26.69 44.63
CA MET A 1 -1.03 27.59 45.60
C MET A 1 -1.55 27.28 47.00
N ASN A 2 -0.67 27.11 47.99
CA ASN A 2 -1.07 26.99 49.40
C ASN A 2 -1.51 28.37 49.92
N LEU A 3 -2.70 28.81 49.53
CA LEU A 3 -3.28 30.10 49.90
C LEU A 3 -3.73 30.20 51.37
N PRO A 4 -4.13 29.12 52.07
CA PRO A 4 -4.61 29.23 53.46
C PRO A 4 -3.57 29.72 54.46
N LYS A 5 -2.26 29.55 54.18
CA LYS A 5 -1.18 30.02 55.07
C LYS A 5 -1.13 31.55 55.20
N TYR A 6 -1.57 32.26 54.16
CA TYR A 6 -1.59 33.74 54.13
C TYR A 6 -2.83 34.34 54.79
N ALA A 7 -3.77 33.51 55.24
CA ALA A 7 -5.00 33.99 55.87
C ALA A 7 -4.83 34.35 57.36
N TYR A 8 -3.65 34.08 57.95
CA TYR A 8 -3.32 34.39 59.34
C TYR A 8 -2.43 35.64 59.45
N PRO A 9 -2.79 36.64 60.28
CA PRO A 9 -1.95 37.80 60.56
C PRO A 9 -0.57 37.37 61.07
N GLY A 10 0.51 37.86 60.45
CA GLY A 10 1.89 37.54 60.81
C GLY A 10 2.55 36.42 60.00
N SER A 11 1.84 35.79 59.05
CA SER A 11 2.42 34.80 58.12
C SER A 11 3.49 35.39 57.20
N GLU A 12 3.49 36.71 57.05
CA GLU A 12 4.38 37.52 56.20
C GLU A 12 5.82 37.59 56.75
N ASN A 13 6.01 37.27 58.03
CA ASN A 13 7.30 37.35 58.71
C ASN A 13 8.15 36.06 58.60
N PHE A 14 7.66 35.03 57.92
CA PHE A 14 8.37 33.74 57.79
C PHE A 14 9.30 33.65 56.56
N ASP A 15 9.16 34.56 55.59
CA ASP A 15 9.91 34.55 54.32
C ASP A 15 11.11 35.54 54.32
N ASP A 16 11.46 36.14 55.46
CA ASP A 16 12.51 37.17 55.59
C ASP A 16 13.81 36.55 56.14
N GLU A 17 14.90 36.49 55.35
CA GLU A 17 16.20 35.85 55.66
C GLU A 17 17.00 36.47 56.84
N GLY A 18 16.39 37.38 57.61
CA GLY A 18 17.02 38.03 58.76
C GLY A 18 16.74 37.30 60.08
N THR A 19 17.72 36.57 60.61
CA THR A 19 17.68 35.98 61.96
C THR A 19 17.62 37.06 63.03
N ASN A 20 16.41 37.49 63.40
CA ASN A 20 16.18 38.40 64.50
C ASN A 20 15.25 37.74 65.52
N LEU A 21 15.83 37.22 66.60
CA LEU A 21 15.15 36.45 67.66
C LEU A 21 13.93 37.19 68.23
N LYS A 22 13.95 38.53 68.24
CA LYS A 22 12.81 39.38 68.64
C LYS A 22 11.60 39.28 67.70
N LYS A 23 11.80 39.11 66.39
CA LYS A 23 10.70 38.90 65.41
C LYS A 23 10.11 37.49 65.51
N VAL A 24 10.95 36.49 65.80
CA VAL A 24 10.49 35.11 66.06
C VAL A 24 9.67 35.05 67.36
N VAL A 25 10.12 35.74 68.41
CA VAL A 25 9.39 35.85 69.69
C VAL A 25 8.11 36.68 69.53
N SER A 26 8.11 37.78 68.76
CA SER A 26 6.87 38.53 68.50
C SER A 26 5.88 37.74 67.64
N ALA A 27 6.35 36.96 66.66
CA ALA A 27 5.51 36.04 65.89
C ALA A 27 4.92 34.93 66.78
N LEU A 28 5.69 34.37 67.71
CA LEU A 28 5.23 33.40 68.72
C LEU A 28 4.23 34.02 69.71
N VAL A 29 4.47 35.24 70.20
CA VAL A 29 3.55 35.94 71.13
C VAL A 29 2.24 36.33 70.42
N THR A 30 2.32 36.72 69.15
CA THR A 30 1.13 36.97 68.32
C THR A 30 0.38 35.66 68.02
N ALA A 31 1.10 34.55 67.83
CA ALA A 31 0.55 33.19 67.71
C ALA A 31 -0.15 32.71 69.01
N PHE A 32 0.39 33.05 70.18
CA PHE A 32 -0.25 32.75 71.48
C PHE A 32 -1.54 33.54 71.69
N GLY A 33 -1.60 34.81 71.26
CA GLY A 33 -2.83 35.61 71.23
C GLY A 33 -3.92 35.04 70.30
N THR A 34 -3.52 34.29 69.27
CA THR A 34 -4.41 33.64 68.29
C THR A 34 -4.84 32.22 68.68
N ILE A 35 -4.35 31.63 69.78
CA ILE A 35 -4.85 30.33 70.29
C ILE A 35 -6.34 30.40 70.63
N LYS A 36 -6.82 31.55 71.13
CA LYS A 36 -8.25 31.81 71.37
C LYS A 36 -9.06 31.88 70.06
N GLU A 37 -8.39 32.21 68.95
CA GLU A 37 -8.96 32.25 67.60
C GLU A 37 -8.89 30.89 66.86
N LEU A 38 -8.05 29.94 67.30
CA LEU A 38 -7.98 28.57 66.75
C LEU A 38 -9.26 27.77 67.06
N ILE A 39 -9.99 28.17 68.11
CA ILE A 39 -11.25 27.56 68.58
C ILE A 39 -12.44 27.99 67.70
N TYR A 40 -12.37 29.16 67.05
CA TYR A 40 -13.38 29.63 66.12
C TYR A 40 -12.96 29.27 64.69
N GLY A 41 -13.58 28.24 64.12
CA GLY A 41 -13.28 27.77 62.76
C GLY A 41 -13.22 28.91 61.72
N PHE A 42 -12.31 28.76 60.74
CA PHE A 42 -11.97 29.79 59.73
C PHE A 42 -13.17 30.40 59.03
N ASP A 43 -14.17 29.59 58.66
CA ASP A 43 -15.36 30.07 57.94
C ASP A 43 -16.15 31.12 58.74
N LYS A 44 -16.23 30.93 60.07
CA LYS A 44 -16.92 31.86 60.97
C LYS A 44 -16.15 33.17 61.12
N ARG A 45 -14.82 33.09 61.11
CA ARG A 45 -13.91 34.25 61.08
C ARG A 45 -14.00 35.01 59.75
N ALA A 46 -13.94 34.31 58.63
CA ALA A 46 -14.03 34.90 57.30
C ALA A 46 -15.35 35.64 57.10
N LYS A 47 -16.47 35.05 57.57
CA LYS A 47 -17.79 35.68 57.59
C LYS A 47 -17.83 36.93 58.48
N ASN A 48 -17.32 36.84 59.71
CA ASN A 48 -17.31 37.98 60.65
C ASN A 48 -16.40 39.13 60.21
N ARG A 49 -15.33 38.83 59.47
CA ARG A 49 -14.38 39.82 58.94
C ARG A 49 -14.69 40.25 57.51
N ASN A 50 -15.85 39.86 56.96
CA ASN A 50 -16.29 40.24 55.61
C ASN A 50 -15.29 39.89 54.50
N TYR A 51 -14.56 38.78 54.64
CA TYR A 51 -13.64 38.31 53.61
C TYR A 51 -14.43 37.83 52.37
N SER A 52 -13.94 38.19 51.18
CA SER A 52 -14.54 37.85 49.87
C SER A 52 -15.89 38.52 49.54
N ASN A 53 -16.24 39.67 50.15
CA ASN A 53 -17.47 40.41 49.82
C ASN A 53 -17.42 41.18 48.48
N ASN A 54 -16.22 41.42 47.94
CA ASN A 54 -16.03 42.13 46.67
C ASN A 54 -15.40 41.17 45.66
N ILE A 55 -16.01 41.05 44.48
CA ILE A 55 -15.48 40.28 43.35
C ILE A 55 -15.09 41.25 42.24
N ASN A 56 -13.90 41.10 41.69
CA ASN A 56 -13.50 41.85 40.50
C ASN A 56 -14.02 41.12 39.25
N LEU A 57 -15.08 41.66 38.64
CA LEU A 57 -15.74 41.08 37.47
C LEU A 57 -14.84 41.06 36.23
N GLU A 58 -13.86 41.97 36.11
CA GLU A 58 -12.93 42.00 34.96
C GLU A 58 -11.97 40.80 34.94
N LYS A 59 -11.73 40.21 36.11
CA LYS A 59 -10.84 39.05 36.29
C LYS A 59 -11.60 37.76 36.64
N SER A 60 -12.93 37.82 36.68
CA SER A 60 -13.78 36.71 37.08
C SER A 60 -14.68 36.32 35.92
N TRP A 61 -14.71 35.03 35.62
CA TRP A 61 -15.55 34.46 34.59
C TRP A 61 -16.48 33.41 35.20
N VAL A 62 -17.68 33.28 34.63
CA VAL A 62 -18.68 32.28 35.04
C VAL A 62 -19.21 31.58 33.80
N ARG A 63 -19.26 30.26 33.83
CA ARG A 63 -19.83 29.45 32.75
C ARG A 63 -21.36 29.49 32.82
N LEU A 64 -22.01 29.99 31.79
CA LEU A 64 -23.48 30.06 31.67
C LEU A 64 -23.98 29.22 30.49
N CYS A 65 -25.22 28.75 30.56
CA CYS A 65 -25.86 28.07 29.43
C CYS A 65 -26.21 29.08 28.31
N SER A 66 -25.92 28.73 27.06
CA SER A 66 -26.23 29.60 25.91
C SER A 66 -27.75 29.73 25.70
N PRO A 67 -28.32 30.95 25.73
CA PRO A 67 -29.76 31.16 25.56
C PRO A 67 -30.22 30.93 24.11
N SER A 68 -29.32 31.04 23.13
CA SER A 68 -29.63 30.91 21.70
C SER A 68 -29.59 29.47 21.19
N TRP A 69 -29.15 28.51 22.02
CA TRP A 69 -28.95 27.09 21.67
C TRP A 69 -28.05 26.88 20.43
N LYS A 70 -27.25 27.88 20.10
CA LYS A 70 -26.30 27.89 19.00
C LYS A 70 -24.93 28.29 19.56
N LYS A 71 -23.93 27.47 19.30
CA LYS A 71 -22.52 27.77 19.52
C LYS A 71 -21.85 27.77 18.14
N LEU A 72 -20.98 28.75 17.87
CA LEU A 72 -20.18 28.75 16.67
C LEU A 72 -19.07 27.71 16.86
N GLY A 73 -19.08 26.68 16.04
CA GLY A 73 -18.02 25.67 16.01
C GLY A 73 -16.92 26.07 15.00
N GLY A 74 -15.75 25.48 15.16
CA GLY A 74 -14.71 25.55 14.13
C GLY A 74 -15.09 24.72 12.90
N GLY A 75 -14.65 25.16 11.72
CA GLY A 75 -14.83 24.47 10.43
C GLY A 75 -15.76 25.16 9.44
N SER A 76 -15.49 24.98 8.15
CA SER A 76 -16.33 25.46 7.05
C SER A 76 -17.36 24.39 6.66
N ARG A 77 -18.57 24.82 6.29
CA ARG A 77 -19.62 23.94 5.75
C ARG A 77 -20.12 24.48 4.42
N VAL A 78 -20.52 23.57 3.55
CA VAL A 78 -21.08 23.93 2.24
C VAL A 78 -22.46 24.52 2.45
N LYS A 79 -22.69 25.75 1.98
CA LYS A 79 -24.03 26.38 1.97
C LYS A 79 -24.78 26.04 0.69
N SER A 80 -24.11 26.12 -0.46
CA SER A 80 -24.67 25.80 -1.76
C SER A 80 -23.58 25.37 -2.74
N VAL A 81 -23.92 24.48 -3.66
CA VAL A 81 -23.11 24.12 -4.84
C VAL A 81 -23.94 24.45 -6.07
N ALA A 82 -23.46 25.31 -6.95
CA ALA A 82 -24.14 25.69 -8.17
C ALA A 82 -23.31 25.22 -9.37
N ILE A 83 -23.99 24.58 -10.33
CA ILE A 83 -23.45 24.19 -11.63
C ILE A 83 -24.20 25.01 -12.66
N SER A 84 -23.49 25.84 -13.41
CA SER A 84 -24.04 26.63 -14.51
C SER A 84 -23.49 26.14 -15.84
N ASP A 85 -24.34 26.12 -16.86
CA ASP A 85 -23.89 25.93 -18.25
C ASP A 85 -23.67 27.27 -18.96
N ASP A 86 -22.72 27.30 -19.91
CA ASP A 86 -22.49 28.46 -20.78
C ASP A 86 -23.24 28.27 -22.12
N TRP A 87 -24.47 27.74 -22.06
CA TRP A 87 -25.25 27.40 -23.25
C TRP A 87 -25.52 28.63 -24.14
N ILE A 88 -25.60 29.83 -23.56
CA ILE A 88 -25.72 31.09 -24.30
C ILE A 88 -24.52 31.29 -25.24
N SER A 89 -23.29 31.05 -24.73
CA SER A 89 -22.06 31.21 -25.49
C SER A 89 -21.96 30.17 -26.62
N MET A 90 -22.44 28.95 -26.35
CA MET A 90 -22.34 27.83 -27.29
C MET A 90 -23.42 27.80 -28.38
N SER A 91 -24.63 28.31 -28.11
CA SER A 91 -25.77 28.13 -29.02
C SER A 91 -25.94 29.25 -30.05
N GLY A 92 -25.36 30.44 -29.84
CA GLY A 92 -25.43 31.57 -30.78
C GLY A 92 -26.84 32.08 -31.11
N ALA A 93 -27.88 31.56 -30.46
CA ALA A 93 -29.28 31.81 -30.77
C ALA A 93 -29.88 32.90 -29.86
N THR A 94 -30.63 33.83 -30.46
CA THR A 94 -31.32 34.90 -29.73
C THR A 94 -32.49 34.31 -28.93
N GLY A 95 -32.36 34.29 -27.59
CA GLY A 95 -33.37 33.75 -26.67
C GLY A 95 -32.92 32.54 -25.84
N SER A 96 -31.70 32.04 -26.04
CA SER A 96 -31.11 31.00 -25.19
C SER A 96 -30.91 31.51 -23.75
N LYS A 97 -31.26 30.69 -22.74
CA LYS A 97 -31.03 30.98 -21.31
C LYS A 97 -29.94 30.06 -20.78
N THR A 98 -29.01 30.60 -19.97
CA THR A 98 -28.07 29.81 -19.16
C THR A 98 -28.86 29.06 -18.09
N ALA A 99 -28.67 27.75 -17.99
CA ALA A 99 -29.24 26.96 -16.93
C ALA A 99 -28.27 26.86 -15.74
N THR A 100 -28.78 27.16 -14.55
CA THR A 100 -28.03 27.04 -13.30
C THR A 100 -28.78 26.06 -12.39
N TYR A 101 -28.11 24.97 -12.04
CA TYR A 101 -28.58 23.97 -11.09
C TYR A 101 -27.88 24.18 -9.75
N THR A 102 -28.63 24.61 -8.73
CA THR A 102 -28.08 24.89 -7.39
C THR A 102 -28.58 23.86 -6.38
N GLN A 103 -27.67 23.19 -5.69
CA GLN A 103 -27.97 22.40 -4.50
C GLN A 103 -27.78 23.25 -3.25
N LEU A 104 -28.83 23.44 -2.47
CA LEU A 104 -28.82 24.15 -1.19
C LEU A 104 -28.74 23.14 -0.03
N TYR A 105 -27.83 23.39 0.90
CA TYR A 105 -27.58 22.54 2.06
C TYR A 105 -28.07 23.24 3.34
N THR A 106 -28.94 22.56 4.09
CA THR A 106 -29.48 23.04 5.38
C THR A 106 -29.14 22.05 6.50
N TYR A 107 -28.63 22.58 7.61
CA TYR A 107 -28.09 21.79 8.75
C TYR A 107 -28.88 22.02 10.04
N THR A 108 -30.21 22.06 9.96
CA THR A 108 -31.08 22.28 11.13
C THR A 108 -31.87 21.02 11.48
N THR A 109 -32.17 20.88 12.77
CA THR A 109 -33.05 19.84 13.29
C THR A 109 -34.06 20.42 14.27
N ILE A 110 -35.10 19.66 14.59
CA ILE A 110 -36.17 20.07 15.52
C ILE A 110 -35.95 19.33 16.84
N ASP A 111 -35.85 20.08 17.93
CA ASP A 111 -35.72 19.55 19.29
C ASP A 111 -37.03 18.91 19.78
N ALA A 112 -36.99 18.12 20.86
CA ALA A 112 -38.16 17.47 21.47
C ALA A 112 -39.28 18.47 21.87
N LYS A 113 -38.93 19.75 22.05
CA LYS A 113 -39.85 20.86 22.34
C LYS A 113 -40.32 21.63 21.10
N GLY A 114 -40.09 21.13 19.89
CA GLY A 114 -40.50 21.75 18.63
C GLY A 114 -39.66 22.94 18.17
N ARG A 115 -38.49 23.18 18.77
CA ARG A 115 -37.63 24.33 18.47
C ARG A 115 -36.59 23.98 17.40
N THR A 116 -36.36 24.88 16.44
CA THR A 116 -35.30 24.70 15.42
C THR A 116 -33.92 24.97 16.00
N ILE A 117 -33.11 23.93 16.10
CA ILE A 117 -31.73 23.97 16.59
C ILE A 117 -30.73 23.57 15.49
N SER A 118 -29.45 23.83 15.74
CA SER A 118 -28.38 23.30 14.88
C SER A 118 -28.33 21.77 15.00
N SER A 119 -28.14 21.08 13.88
CA SER A 119 -27.94 19.62 13.87
C SER A 119 -26.50 19.21 14.19
N GLY A 120 -25.57 20.17 14.22
CA GLY A 120 -24.14 19.96 14.46
C GLY A 120 -23.84 19.61 15.91
N VAL A 121 -23.00 18.60 16.12
CA VAL A 121 -22.54 18.09 17.40
C VAL A 121 -21.02 17.99 17.33
N ALA A 122 -20.33 18.60 18.30
CA ALA A 122 -18.88 18.42 18.44
C ALA A 122 -18.59 17.05 19.09
N SER A 123 -17.63 16.30 18.55
CA SER A 123 -17.10 15.09 19.18
C SER A 123 -16.32 15.44 20.45
N TYR A 124 -15.48 16.47 20.38
CA TYR A 124 -14.82 17.13 21.51
C TYR A 124 -14.51 18.60 21.18
N GLU A 125 -14.25 19.43 22.19
CA GLU A 125 -13.81 20.82 21.99
C GLU A 125 -12.28 20.91 21.87
N PRO A 126 -11.72 21.91 21.17
CA PRO A 126 -10.28 22.10 21.09
C PRO A 126 -9.64 22.29 22.47
N MET A 127 -8.41 21.80 22.66
CA MET A 127 -7.66 21.98 23.91
C MET A 127 -7.36 23.45 24.22
N LEU A 128 -7.28 24.31 23.20
CA LEU A 128 -7.17 25.76 23.36
C LEU A 128 -8.57 26.36 23.54
N GLY A 129 -8.81 27.03 24.68
CA GLY A 129 -10.14 27.56 25.03
C GLY A 129 -11.07 26.54 25.70
N ASN A 130 -10.51 25.44 26.19
CA ASN A 130 -11.23 24.32 26.80
C ASN A 130 -11.94 24.66 28.13
N ASP A 131 -11.73 25.86 28.66
CA ASP A 131 -12.43 26.38 29.84
C ASP A 131 -13.95 26.51 29.62
N GLU A 132 -14.41 26.57 28.37
CA GLU A 132 -15.84 26.56 28.01
C GLU A 132 -16.44 25.14 27.93
N ASN A 133 -15.61 24.10 27.88
CA ASN A 133 -16.06 22.75 27.57
C ASN A 133 -16.93 22.18 28.71
N PRO A 134 -18.16 21.72 28.41
CA PRO A 134 -19.07 21.19 29.43
C PRO A 134 -18.55 19.93 30.14
N PHE A 135 -17.64 19.17 29.51
CA PHE A 135 -17.02 18.00 30.13
C PHE A 135 -16.04 18.37 31.25
N ARG A 136 -15.47 19.58 31.23
CA ARG A 136 -14.58 20.04 32.28
C ARG A 136 -15.33 20.42 33.55
N GLN A 137 -15.30 19.54 34.54
CA GLN A 137 -15.94 19.73 35.85
C GLN A 137 -14.95 19.50 37.00
N PRO A 138 -14.98 20.32 38.06
CA PRO A 138 -14.03 20.19 39.17
C PRO A 138 -14.46 19.11 40.18
N ILE A 139 -13.65 18.07 40.36
CA ILE A 139 -13.72 17.17 41.52
C ILE A 139 -12.92 17.78 42.66
N ARG A 140 -13.61 18.13 43.74
CA ARG A 140 -12.99 18.74 44.91
C ARG A 140 -12.48 17.68 45.87
N TYR A 141 -11.26 17.87 46.39
CA TYR A 141 -10.70 17.04 47.45
C TYR A 141 -10.04 17.90 48.53
N LYS A 142 -9.93 17.33 49.74
CA LYS A 142 -9.48 18.04 50.94
C LYS A 142 -8.22 17.39 51.50
N GLN A 143 -7.18 18.18 51.73
CA GLN A 143 -6.00 17.76 52.47
C GLN A 143 -6.14 18.20 53.92
N ASN A 144 -6.33 17.23 54.82
CA ASN A 144 -6.45 17.51 56.24
C ASN A 144 -5.08 17.85 56.84
N GLN A 145 -4.94 19.04 57.42
CA GLN A 145 -3.72 19.44 58.14
C GLN A 145 -3.88 19.20 59.64
N PHE A 146 -2.83 18.72 60.30
CA PHE A 146 -2.85 18.53 61.76
C PHE A 146 -2.55 19.88 62.44
N LEU A 147 -3.48 20.36 63.27
CA LEU A 147 -3.40 21.67 63.97
C LEU A 147 -3.29 22.90 63.05
N GLY A 148 -3.68 22.78 61.77
CA GLY A 148 -3.69 23.84 60.77
C GLY A 148 -4.99 23.88 59.97
N LEU A 149 -5.11 24.85 59.06
CA LEU A 149 -6.25 24.90 58.14
C LEU A 149 -6.12 23.83 57.07
N ASP A 150 -7.25 23.19 56.79
CA ASP A 150 -7.32 22.21 55.72
C ASP A 150 -7.24 22.91 54.36
N ASN A 151 -6.46 22.33 53.46
CA ASN A 151 -6.37 22.82 52.09
C ASN A 151 -7.48 22.19 51.25
N TYR A 152 -8.16 23.02 50.47
CA TYR A 152 -9.11 22.59 49.45
C TYR A 152 -8.43 22.64 48.08
N TYR A 153 -8.46 21.52 47.38
CA TYR A 153 -7.96 21.39 46.02
C TYR A 153 -9.06 20.85 45.12
N TYR A 154 -8.86 20.94 43.82
CA TYR A 154 -9.68 20.25 42.85
C TYR A 154 -8.81 19.70 41.72
N ILE A 155 -9.34 18.68 41.06
CA ILE A 155 -8.87 18.16 39.78
C ILE A 155 -10.02 18.27 38.78
N GLU A 156 -9.72 18.31 37.49
CA GLU A 156 -10.73 18.43 36.44
C GLU A 156 -11.04 17.06 35.83
N GLU A 157 -12.33 16.76 35.66
CA GLU A 157 -12.82 15.73 34.73
C GLU A 157 -12.84 16.27 33.29
N PRO A 158 -12.88 15.41 32.25
CA PRO A 158 -12.73 13.97 32.31
C PRO A 158 -11.25 13.57 32.50
N PHE A 159 -11.01 12.50 33.25
CA PHE A 159 -9.66 11.92 33.34
C PHE A 159 -9.25 11.36 31.97
N GLY A 160 -7.98 11.55 31.61
CA GLY A 160 -7.46 11.08 30.33
C GLY A 160 -8.01 11.85 29.13
N GLU A 161 -8.27 13.15 29.29
CA GLU A 161 -8.73 14.05 28.21
C GLU A 161 -7.87 13.95 26.94
N SER A 162 -6.57 13.67 27.04
CA SER A 162 -5.70 13.46 25.88
C SER A 162 -6.08 12.26 25.01
N LEU A 163 -6.91 11.35 25.51
CA LEU A 163 -7.37 10.15 24.83
C LEU A 163 -8.76 10.35 24.19
N PHE A 164 -9.36 11.53 24.34
CA PHE A 164 -10.61 11.87 23.66
C PHE A 164 -10.37 12.09 22.17
N PRO A 165 -11.39 11.90 21.32
CA PRO A 165 -11.27 12.16 19.89
C PRO A 165 -10.93 13.63 19.62
N GLY A 166 -10.21 13.87 18.52
CA GLY A 166 -9.87 15.22 18.09
C GLY A 166 -11.11 16.08 17.82
N ALA A 167 -10.97 17.39 18.02
CA ALA A 167 -12.07 18.35 17.90
C ALA A 167 -12.63 18.38 16.46
N THR A 168 -13.81 17.79 16.28
CA THR A 168 -14.50 17.70 14.99
C THR A 168 -16.00 17.92 15.19
N VAL A 169 -16.67 18.52 14.20
CA VAL A 169 -18.13 18.76 14.24
C VAL A 169 -18.81 17.91 13.19
N GLY A 170 -19.64 16.96 13.64
CA GLY A 170 -20.50 16.12 12.81
C GLY A 170 -21.95 16.58 12.85
N TYR A 171 -22.70 16.36 11.77
CA TYR A 171 -24.09 16.78 11.67
C TYR A 171 -25.03 15.58 11.77
N SER A 172 -26.02 15.65 12.67
CA SER A 172 -27.05 14.61 12.80
C SER A 172 -28.03 14.57 11.63
N LYS A 173 -28.22 15.70 10.94
CA LYS A 173 -29.17 15.84 9.83
C LYS A 173 -28.70 16.87 8.82
N VAL A 174 -28.64 16.47 7.55
CA VAL A 174 -28.32 17.32 6.40
C VAL A 174 -29.46 17.24 5.40
N THR A 175 -30.05 18.38 5.07
CA THR A 175 -31.13 18.48 4.10
C THR A 175 -30.61 19.14 2.84
N VAL A 176 -30.69 18.44 1.71
CA VAL A 176 -30.26 18.90 0.39
C VAL A 176 -31.50 19.17 -0.46
N LYS A 177 -31.62 20.42 -0.92
CA LYS A 177 -32.67 20.85 -1.84
C LYS A 177 -32.02 21.28 -3.15
N SER A 178 -32.35 20.61 -4.24
CA SER A 178 -31.94 21.03 -5.58
C SER A 178 -32.87 22.13 -6.09
N ILE A 179 -32.33 23.13 -6.78
CA ILE A 179 -33.05 24.27 -7.36
C ILE A 179 -32.59 24.37 -8.82
N GLY A 180 -33.52 24.28 -9.77
CA GLY A 180 -33.23 24.44 -11.20
C GLY A 180 -33.46 25.88 -11.68
N SER A 181 -33.06 26.19 -12.92
CA SER A 181 -33.31 27.49 -13.55
C SER A 181 -34.70 27.56 -14.22
N GLY A 182 -35.42 28.65 -13.97
CA GLY A 182 -36.72 28.97 -14.58
C GLY A 182 -37.48 30.08 -13.84
N ASP A 183 -38.55 30.61 -14.43
CA ASP A 183 -39.41 31.67 -13.84
C ASP A 183 -39.94 31.25 -12.45
N ASP A 184 -40.24 32.20 -11.56
CA ASP A 184 -40.49 32.00 -10.12
C ASP A 184 -41.56 30.94 -9.75
N GLU A 185 -42.43 30.52 -10.68
CA GLU A 185 -43.37 29.40 -10.50
C GLU A 185 -42.77 28.00 -10.80
N SER A 186 -41.66 27.93 -11.54
CA SER A 186 -41.01 26.70 -12.02
C SER A 186 -39.82 26.22 -11.16
N VAL A 187 -39.37 27.04 -10.21
CA VAL A 187 -38.26 26.78 -9.26
C VAL A 187 -38.59 25.67 -8.24
N ASN A 188 -39.85 25.24 -8.15
CA ASN A 188 -40.40 24.38 -7.09
C ASN A 188 -40.79 22.95 -7.51
N ARG A 189 -40.12 22.34 -8.52
CA ARG A 189 -40.43 20.98 -8.99
C ARG A 189 -39.62 19.85 -8.32
N THR A 190 -38.57 20.19 -7.60
CA THR A 190 -37.56 19.24 -7.12
C THR A 190 -37.86 18.71 -5.72
N GLY A 191 -37.62 17.42 -5.52
CA GLY A 191 -37.69 16.76 -4.22
C GLY A 191 -36.58 17.20 -3.26
N VAL A 192 -36.64 16.70 -2.03
CA VAL A 192 -35.67 16.98 -0.98
C VAL A 192 -35.01 15.67 -0.57
N THR A 193 -33.67 15.67 -0.47
CA THR A 193 -32.93 14.53 0.10
C THR A 193 -32.52 14.88 1.52
N VAL A 194 -32.83 14.01 2.46
CA VAL A 194 -32.48 14.16 3.88
C VAL A 194 -31.56 13.02 4.25
N SER A 195 -30.32 13.36 4.59
CA SER A 195 -29.32 12.42 5.11
C SER A 195 -29.20 12.61 6.62
N GLU A 196 -29.41 11.55 7.38
CA GLU A 196 -29.25 11.52 8.82
C GLU A 196 -28.02 10.70 9.19
N PHE A 197 -27.30 11.13 10.23
CA PHE A 197 -26.08 10.49 10.69
C PHE A 197 -26.10 10.32 12.22
N TYR A 198 -25.41 9.29 12.69
CA TYR A 198 -25.10 9.11 14.09
C TYR A 198 -24.06 10.14 14.55
N THR A 199 -24.16 10.59 15.81
CA THR A 199 -23.27 11.62 16.37
C THR A 199 -22.86 11.27 17.80
N ALA A 200 -21.88 12.00 18.33
CA ALA A 200 -21.38 11.84 19.70
C ALA A 200 -22.43 12.18 20.77
N LYS A 201 -23.56 12.77 20.37
CA LYS A 201 -24.72 12.99 21.25
C LYS A 201 -25.37 11.64 21.61
N GLU A 202 -25.53 10.75 20.63
CA GLU A 202 -26.14 9.43 20.83
C GLU A 202 -25.09 8.41 21.31
N TYR A 203 -23.85 8.50 20.83
CA TYR A 203 -22.72 7.63 21.22
C TYR A 203 -21.57 8.44 21.85
N PRO A 204 -21.71 8.90 23.11
CA PRO A 204 -20.66 9.65 23.78
C PRO A 204 -19.49 8.75 24.19
N VAL A 205 -18.31 9.36 24.35
CA VAL A 205 -17.17 8.74 25.04
C VAL A 205 -17.55 8.47 26.50
N LYS A 206 -17.25 7.28 26.99
CA LYS A 206 -17.52 6.91 28.39
C LYS A 206 -16.23 6.84 29.16
N VAL A 207 -16.22 7.43 30.35
CA VAL A 207 -15.10 7.36 31.29
C VAL A 207 -15.62 6.72 32.56
N ASN A 208 -15.09 5.55 32.87
CA ASN A 208 -15.37 4.82 34.10
C ASN A 208 -14.15 4.89 35.00
N ILE A 209 -14.35 5.32 36.25
CA ILE A 209 -13.29 5.52 37.23
C ILE A 209 -13.56 4.57 38.39
N LEU A 210 -12.57 3.76 38.75
CA LEU A 210 -12.65 2.93 39.94
C LEU A 210 -12.30 3.76 41.19
N ASN A 211 -12.86 3.35 42.32
CA ASN A 211 -12.58 3.96 43.61
C ASN A 211 -11.09 3.85 43.96
N LEU A 212 -10.49 4.94 44.44
CA LEU A 212 -9.11 4.99 44.89
C LEU A 212 -8.90 4.02 46.07
N GLN A 213 -8.08 3.00 45.87
CA GLN A 213 -7.67 2.09 46.94
C GLN A 213 -6.43 2.66 47.61
N GLN A 214 -6.52 2.93 48.91
CA GLN A 214 -5.44 3.49 49.70
C GLN A 214 -5.05 2.53 50.82
N ARG A 215 -3.77 2.12 50.86
CA ARG A 215 -3.16 1.43 51.99
C ARG A 215 -2.22 2.37 52.72
N LYS A 216 -2.56 2.71 53.96
CA LYS A 216 -1.69 3.44 54.88
C LYS A 216 -1.45 2.53 56.10
N PRO A 217 -0.21 2.10 56.39
CA PRO A 217 0.08 1.51 57.69
C PRO A 217 -0.15 2.56 58.77
N VAL A 218 -0.71 2.14 59.90
CA VAL A 218 -1.05 3.04 61.01
C VAL A 218 0.24 3.58 61.61
N SER A 219 0.49 4.87 61.37
CA SER A 219 1.54 5.63 62.01
C SER A 219 0.90 6.65 62.94
N SER A 220 1.16 6.48 64.24
CA SER A 220 0.59 7.30 65.30
C SER A 220 1.16 8.73 65.23
N LYS A 221 0.33 9.69 64.79
CA LYS A 221 0.69 11.11 64.68
C LYS A 221 1.10 11.75 66.01
N LEU A 222 0.64 11.19 67.14
CA LEU A 222 0.89 11.71 68.50
C LEU A 222 2.38 11.68 68.89
N PHE A 223 3.15 10.70 68.40
CA PHE A 223 4.58 10.57 68.72
C PHE A 223 5.49 11.47 67.87
N LYS A 224 4.97 12.18 66.86
CA LYS A 224 5.76 13.12 66.03
C LYS A 224 6.27 14.33 66.83
N LEU A 225 5.59 14.69 67.93
CA LEU A 225 5.92 15.86 68.75
C LEU A 225 6.91 15.54 69.90
N ILE A 226 7.04 14.28 70.31
CA ILE A 226 7.79 13.86 71.51
C ILE A 226 9.13 13.18 71.16
N GLY A 227 9.49 13.14 69.87
CA GLY A 227 10.76 12.59 69.38
C GLY A 227 10.72 11.06 69.26
N GLY A 228 10.63 10.57 68.03
CA GLY A 228 10.54 9.15 67.73
C GLY A 228 10.79 8.86 66.24
N ILE A 229 11.02 7.58 65.94
CA ILE A 229 11.14 7.05 64.57
C ILE A 229 9.75 7.09 63.94
N SER A 230 9.60 7.84 62.84
CA SER A 230 8.36 7.97 62.09
C SER A 230 8.48 7.24 60.76
N TYR A 231 7.58 6.29 60.53
CA TYR A 231 7.36 5.68 59.22
C TYR A 231 6.03 6.16 58.68
N ASP A 232 6.03 6.87 57.56
CA ASP A 232 4.82 7.28 56.86
C ASP A 232 4.86 6.68 55.45
N MET A 233 4.20 5.55 55.27
CA MET A 233 4.15 4.86 53.98
C MET A 233 2.74 4.94 53.42
N VAL A 234 2.60 5.27 52.14
CA VAL A 234 1.29 5.26 51.48
C VAL A 234 1.40 4.52 50.16
N GLY A 235 0.55 3.52 50.01
CA GLY A 235 0.28 2.84 48.75
C GLY A 235 -1.06 3.30 48.20
N LEU A 236 -1.07 3.75 46.95
CA LEU A 236 -2.27 4.15 46.21
C LEU A 236 -2.41 3.27 44.97
N SER A 237 -3.63 2.83 44.67
CA SER A 237 -3.93 2.24 43.37
C SER A 237 -5.29 2.69 42.85
N GLN A 238 -5.34 3.05 41.56
CA GLN A 238 -6.57 3.48 40.89
C GLN A 238 -6.60 2.99 39.45
N GLY A 239 -7.80 2.65 38.96
CA GLY A 239 -8.02 2.20 37.60
C GLY A 239 -8.99 3.12 36.86
N TYR A 240 -8.72 3.34 35.58
CA TYR A 240 -9.53 4.13 34.66
C TYR A 240 -9.86 3.29 33.42
N SER A 241 -11.08 3.41 32.91
CA SER A 241 -11.49 2.80 31.65
C SER A 241 -12.12 3.87 30.77
N ILE A 242 -11.58 4.05 29.56
CA ILE A 242 -12.10 4.99 28.57
C ILE A 242 -12.60 4.18 27.39
N GLU A 243 -13.87 4.37 27.04
CA GLU A 243 -14.52 3.69 25.92
C GLU A 243 -14.77 4.69 24.79
N LEU A 244 -14.10 4.46 23.66
CA LEU A 244 -14.20 5.20 22.40
C LEU A 244 -15.04 4.41 21.40
N ASN A 245 -15.63 5.11 20.44
CA ASN A 245 -16.41 4.51 19.36
C ASN A 245 -16.28 5.31 18.05
N ASP A 246 -16.57 4.67 16.93
CA ASP A 246 -16.49 5.27 15.58
C ASP A 246 -17.86 5.70 15.00
N MET A 247 -18.89 5.89 15.83
CA MET A 247 -20.25 6.21 15.36
C MET A 247 -20.42 7.66 14.90
N HIS A 248 -19.50 8.55 15.27
CA HIS A 248 -19.59 9.96 14.91
C HIS A 248 -19.46 10.15 13.38
N GLY A 249 -20.57 10.48 12.71
CA GLY A 249 -20.63 10.67 11.26
C GLY A 249 -21.06 9.43 10.46
N LYS A 250 -21.37 8.29 11.10
CA LYS A 250 -21.88 7.11 10.38
C LYS A 250 -23.29 7.36 9.86
N PRO A 251 -23.63 6.90 8.63
CA PRO A 251 -24.96 7.11 8.05
C PRO A 251 -26.02 6.37 8.86
N LYS A 252 -27.12 7.04 9.17
CA LYS A 252 -28.29 6.45 9.86
C LYS A 252 -29.40 6.17 8.88
N SER A 253 -29.78 7.17 8.09
CA SER A 253 -30.75 7.01 7.02
C SER A 253 -30.54 8.03 5.91
N VAL A 254 -30.95 7.68 4.70
CA VAL A 254 -31.04 8.59 3.57
C VAL A 254 -32.45 8.49 3.03
N ASN A 255 -33.21 9.58 3.12
CA ASN A 255 -34.61 9.65 2.70
C ASN A 255 -34.76 10.64 1.55
N ILE A 256 -35.48 10.23 0.51
CA ILE A 256 -35.77 11.05 -0.67
C ILE A 256 -37.27 11.36 -0.67
N TYR A 257 -37.60 12.63 -0.49
CA TYR A 257 -38.98 13.11 -0.44
C TYR A 257 -39.38 13.78 -1.75
N ASN A 258 -40.62 13.55 -2.17
CA ASN A 258 -41.25 14.33 -3.22
C ASN A 258 -41.69 15.73 -2.72
N LYS A 259 -42.20 16.57 -3.62
CA LYS A 259 -42.71 17.92 -3.27
C LYS A 259 -43.83 17.89 -2.22
N ALA A 260 -44.70 16.88 -2.28
CA ALA A 260 -45.82 16.73 -1.35
C ALA A 260 -45.36 16.28 0.06
N GLY A 261 -44.06 16.08 0.28
CA GLY A 261 -43.50 15.58 1.53
C GLY A 261 -43.66 14.08 1.72
N GLN A 262 -44.08 13.35 0.68
CA GLN A 262 -44.16 11.89 0.72
C GLN A 262 -42.78 11.29 0.43
N ASN A 263 -42.43 10.24 1.17
CA ASN A 263 -41.18 9.52 0.98
C ASN A 263 -41.27 8.62 -0.26
N ILE A 264 -40.35 8.79 -1.22
CA ILE A 264 -40.23 7.97 -2.43
C ILE A 264 -39.33 6.77 -2.16
N SER A 265 -38.16 7.03 -1.57
CA SER A 265 -37.13 6.03 -1.31
C SER A 265 -36.43 6.34 0.00
N SER A 266 -36.23 5.32 0.82
CA SER A 266 -35.38 5.38 2.00
C SER A 266 -34.36 4.27 2.02
N VAL A 267 -33.17 4.58 2.52
CA VAL A 267 -32.15 3.59 2.88
C VAL A 267 -31.83 3.81 4.34
N GLU A 268 -31.97 2.78 5.16
CA GLU A 268 -31.69 2.81 6.58
C GLU A 268 -30.58 1.82 6.93
N TYR A 269 -29.67 2.27 7.78
CA TYR A 269 -28.50 1.55 8.22
C TYR A 269 -28.63 1.22 9.71
N PHE A 270 -28.56 -0.05 10.06
CA PHE A 270 -28.69 -0.52 11.43
C PHE A 270 -27.36 -1.07 11.94
N TYR A 271 -26.93 -0.54 13.08
CA TYR A 271 -25.70 -0.93 13.78
C TYR A 271 -26.03 -1.58 15.10
N GLN A 272 -25.26 -2.61 15.45
CA GLN A 272 -25.53 -3.41 16.62
C GLN A 272 -25.25 -2.62 17.92
N SER A 273 -26.28 -2.49 18.74
CA SER A 273 -26.25 -1.71 19.99
C SER A 273 -26.84 -2.53 21.13
N GLU A 274 -26.39 -2.28 22.37
CA GLU A 274 -26.94 -2.98 23.55
C GLU A 274 -28.44 -2.67 23.75
N ASN A 275 -28.81 -1.40 23.59
CA ASN A 275 -30.18 -0.94 23.73
C ASN A 275 -30.47 0.17 22.71
N GLU A 276 -31.27 -0.15 21.70
CA GLU A 276 -31.61 0.78 20.61
C GLU A 276 -32.52 1.94 21.07
N LEU A 277 -33.24 1.77 22.19
CA LEU A 277 -34.17 2.76 22.74
C LEU A 277 -33.52 3.71 23.75
N ALA A 278 -32.27 3.46 24.16
CA ALA A 278 -31.56 4.34 25.07
C ALA A 278 -31.19 5.67 24.40
N GLU A 279 -31.31 6.78 25.15
CA GLU A 279 -30.88 8.10 24.68
C GLU A 279 -29.36 8.17 24.43
N LYS A 280 -28.59 7.49 25.30
CA LYS A 280 -27.15 7.25 25.15
C LYS A 280 -26.94 5.77 24.86
N LYS A 281 -26.39 5.47 23.69
CA LYS A 281 -26.24 4.12 23.18
C LYS A 281 -24.82 3.60 23.42
N THR A 282 -24.72 2.29 23.61
CA THR A 282 -23.47 1.53 23.60
C THR A 282 -23.47 0.62 22.40
N LEU A 283 -22.35 0.56 21.69
CA LEU A 283 -22.15 -0.47 20.66
C LEU A 283 -22.00 -1.84 21.32
N ARG A 284 -22.63 -2.84 20.70
CA ARG A 284 -22.45 -4.25 21.08
C ARG A 284 -21.71 -4.94 19.95
N ASN A 285 -20.60 -5.57 20.29
CA ASN A 285 -19.69 -6.23 19.35
C ASN A 285 -19.78 -7.76 19.38
N ASP A 286 -20.70 -8.32 20.18
CA ASP A 286 -20.91 -9.76 20.28
C ASP A 286 -21.74 -10.25 19.10
N VAL A 287 -21.15 -11.10 18.29
CA VAL A 287 -21.76 -11.69 17.09
C VAL A 287 -21.63 -13.20 17.12
N LYS A 288 -22.41 -13.87 16.26
CA LYS A 288 -22.18 -15.29 15.98
C LYS A 288 -21.01 -15.41 15.01
N VAL A 289 -19.99 -16.14 15.44
CA VAL A 289 -18.82 -16.46 14.62
C VAL A 289 -18.82 -17.95 14.27
N ILE A 290 -18.20 -18.30 13.16
CA ILE A 290 -17.97 -19.69 12.75
C ILE A 290 -16.47 -19.94 12.62
N ASN A 291 -16.03 -21.05 13.22
CA ASN A 291 -14.65 -21.53 13.11
C ASN A 291 -14.48 -22.39 11.85
N SER A 292 -13.23 -22.64 11.47
CA SER A 292 -12.87 -23.57 10.39
C SER A 292 -13.53 -24.95 10.52
N ASN A 293 -13.79 -25.42 11.74
CA ASN A 293 -14.42 -26.73 11.99
C ASN A 293 -15.94 -26.73 11.71
N GLY A 294 -16.50 -25.62 11.26
CA GLY A 294 -17.92 -25.45 10.93
C GLY A 294 -18.84 -25.28 12.15
N ILE A 295 -18.27 -25.11 13.35
CA ILE A 295 -19.00 -24.88 14.61
C ILE A 295 -19.26 -23.38 14.77
N VAL A 296 -20.51 -23.03 15.09
CA VAL A 296 -20.95 -21.67 15.38
C VAL A 296 -20.82 -21.42 16.89
N SER A 297 -20.19 -20.32 17.27
CA SER A 297 -20.05 -19.87 18.65
C SER A 297 -20.30 -18.36 18.76
N ASP A 298 -20.54 -17.86 19.97
CA ASP A 298 -20.60 -16.42 20.20
C ASP A 298 -19.17 -15.88 20.39
N GLY A 299 -18.84 -14.77 19.72
CA GLY A 299 -17.53 -14.12 19.78
C GLY A 299 -17.66 -12.59 19.66
N SER A 300 -16.66 -11.85 20.14
CA SER A 300 -16.65 -10.38 20.03
C SER A 300 -15.69 -9.94 18.92
N ILE A 301 -16.18 -9.17 17.94
CA ILE A 301 -15.38 -8.68 16.80
C ILE A 301 -15.34 -7.15 16.76
N GLY A 302 -14.33 -6.57 16.11
CA GLY A 302 -14.26 -5.11 15.91
C GLY A 302 -14.10 -4.34 17.23
N MET A 303 -13.17 -4.77 18.07
CA MET A 303 -12.82 -4.07 19.31
C MET A 303 -11.30 -4.10 19.51
N ASP A 304 -10.72 -2.92 19.73
CA ASP A 304 -9.33 -2.80 20.14
C ASP A 304 -9.26 -2.49 21.64
N VAL A 305 -8.43 -3.22 22.37
CA VAL A 305 -8.25 -3.03 23.81
C VAL A 305 -6.77 -2.79 24.09
N GLU A 306 -6.47 -1.60 24.60
CA GLU A 306 -5.14 -1.25 25.08
C GLU A 306 -5.15 -1.07 26.59
N MET A 307 -4.08 -1.50 27.24
CA MET A 307 -3.93 -1.35 28.68
C MET A 307 -2.54 -0.85 29.02
N PHE A 308 -2.49 0.26 29.75
CA PHE A 308 -1.26 0.88 30.23
C PHE A 308 -1.27 0.91 31.75
N THR A 309 -0.11 0.69 32.38
CA THR A 309 0.03 0.83 33.82
C THR A 309 1.27 1.66 34.14
N ASP A 310 1.08 2.75 34.88
CA ASP A 310 2.13 3.61 35.42
C ASP A 310 2.32 3.29 36.90
N MET A 311 3.56 3.02 37.29
CA MET A 311 3.93 2.76 38.68
C MET A 311 5.04 3.72 39.10
N ARG A 312 4.82 4.43 40.20
CA ARG A 312 5.77 5.41 40.74
C ARG A 312 6.07 5.11 42.20
N GLN A 313 7.34 5.24 42.57
CA GLN A 313 7.78 5.17 43.95
C GLN A 313 8.70 6.35 44.28
N GLN A 314 8.44 7.01 45.41
CA GLN A 314 9.33 8.01 45.99
C GLN A 314 9.57 7.66 47.44
N THR A 315 10.82 7.74 47.89
CA THR A 315 11.16 7.57 49.30
C THR A 315 12.05 8.72 49.73
N THR A 316 11.71 9.35 50.85
CA THR A 316 12.44 10.45 51.44
C THR A 316 12.80 10.07 52.87
N ASP A 317 14.10 10.01 53.13
CA ASP A 317 14.64 9.72 54.45
C ASP A 317 15.24 11.03 54.99
N ASN A 318 14.69 11.52 56.10
CA ASN A 318 15.15 12.73 56.77
C ASN A 318 15.73 12.37 58.14
N LEU A 319 16.99 12.76 58.35
CA LEU A 319 17.66 12.69 59.64
C LEU A 319 17.76 14.10 60.21
N GLY A 320 17.10 14.33 61.34
CA GLY A 320 17.08 15.62 62.02
C GLY A 320 17.60 15.51 63.44
N VAL A 321 18.14 16.62 63.95
CA VAL A 321 18.43 16.79 65.37
C VAL A 321 17.23 17.44 66.03
N SER A 322 16.75 16.87 67.14
CA SER A 322 15.60 17.36 67.89
C SER A 322 15.97 17.73 69.30
N VAL A 323 15.36 18.81 69.79
CA VAL A 323 15.42 19.19 71.19
C VAL A 323 14.33 18.43 71.92
N LYS A 324 14.74 17.44 72.73
CA LYS A 324 13.85 16.62 73.56
C LYS A 324 13.71 17.28 74.92
N VAL A 325 12.50 17.32 75.46
CA VAL A 325 12.29 17.69 76.87
C VAL A 325 12.45 16.41 77.68
N SER A 326 13.61 16.22 78.31
CA SER A 326 13.88 15.09 79.20
C SER A 326 13.68 15.54 80.62
N GLY A 327 12.95 14.76 81.42
CA GLY A 327 12.68 15.10 82.81
C GLY A 327 12.70 13.89 83.70
N GLY A 328 13.22 14.07 84.91
CA GLY A 328 13.13 13.12 86.00
C GLY A 328 12.35 13.73 87.15
N SER A 329 11.97 12.92 88.13
CA SER A 329 11.52 13.41 89.42
C SER A 329 12.69 13.34 90.39
N GLY A 330 13.18 14.50 90.85
CA GLY A 330 14.18 14.61 91.91
C GLY A 330 13.50 15.08 93.18
N ALA A 331 13.72 14.40 94.30
CA ALA A 331 13.13 14.80 95.58
C ALA A 331 14.04 15.81 96.30
N ILE A 332 13.55 17.03 96.49
CA ILE A 332 14.04 17.91 97.56
C ILE A 332 12.93 17.89 98.61
N LEU A 333 13.23 17.30 99.79
CA LEU A 333 12.38 17.31 100.98
C LEU A 333 10.89 17.02 100.69
N PHE A 334 10.61 15.76 100.35
CA PHE A 334 9.28 15.14 100.31
C PHE A 334 8.29 15.58 99.21
N PHE A 335 8.61 16.55 98.35
CA PHE A 335 7.80 16.86 97.15
C PHE A 335 8.54 16.49 95.86
N PRO A 336 8.01 15.61 95.00
CA PRO A 336 8.59 15.35 93.69
C PRO A 336 8.36 16.57 92.80
N LEU A 337 9.38 17.41 92.62
CA LEU A 337 9.35 18.48 91.63
C LEU A 337 9.82 17.90 90.29
N PRO A 338 8.97 17.89 89.25
CA PRO A 338 9.42 17.52 87.92
C PRO A 338 10.40 18.60 87.45
N PHE A 339 11.63 18.20 87.15
CA PHE A 339 12.57 19.08 86.47
C PHE A 339 12.72 18.60 85.03
N PHE A 340 12.75 19.55 84.11
CA PHE A 340 12.90 19.31 82.68
C PHE A 340 14.17 19.99 82.20
N PHE A 341 14.98 19.29 81.42
CA PHE A 341 16.16 19.84 80.77
C PHE A 341 16.14 19.50 79.27
N PRO A 342 16.66 20.38 78.40
CA PRO A 342 16.75 20.10 76.98
C PRO A 342 17.81 19.02 76.73
N GLY A 343 17.37 17.85 76.26
CA GLY A 343 18.22 16.80 75.71
C GLY A 343 18.33 16.95 74.19
N ILE A 344 19.47 16.57 73.62
CA ILE A 344 19.62 16.46 72.17
C ILE A 344 19.32 15.01 71.78
N GLY A 345 18.41 14.79 70.83
CA GLY A 345 18.12 13.45 70.33
C GLY A 345 17.97 13.42 68.82
N VAL A 346 18.31 12.27 68.21
CA VAL A 346 18.11 12.04 66.78
C VAL A 346 16.64 11.76 66.49
N ASN A 347 16.13 12.38 65.43
CA ASN A 347 14.83 12.10 64.83
C ASN A 347 15.05 11.50 63.44
N TYR A 348 14.40 10.38 63.17
CA TYR A 348 14.40 9.72 61.87
C TYR A 348 12.98 9.70 61.32
N ASP A 349 12.77 10.35 60.18
CA ASP A 349 11.49 10.38 59.47
C ASP A 349 11.68 9.75 58.09
N LYS A 350 11.03 8.60 57.87
CA LYS A 350 11.00 7.90 56.59
C LYS A 350 9.62 8.03 55.98
N ARG A 351 9.55 8.68 54.82
CA ARG A 351 8.32 8.82 54.04
C ARG A 351 8.45 8.04 52.75
N SER A 352 7.49 7.16 52.48
CA SER A 352 7.44 6.41 51.22
C SER A 352 6.08 6.56 50.56
N TYR A 353 6.11 6.92 49.28
CA TYR A 353 4.95 7.03 48.41
C TYR A 353 5.07 5.98 47.32
N ARG A 354 4.04 5.16 47.14
CA ARG A 354 3.90 4.21 46.04
C ARG A 354 2.54 4.41 45.39
N ALA A 355 2.50 4.57 44.08
CA ALA A 355 1.27 4.69 43.32
C ALA A 355 1.29 3.78 42.10
N ALA A 356 0.16 3.13 41.84
CA ALA A 356 -0.11 2.38 40.62
C ALA A 356 -1.38 2.92 39.96
N SER A 357 -1.28 3.34 38.71
CA SER A 357 -2.41 3.81 37.92
C SER A 357 -2.53 2.96 36.67
N SER A 358 -3.67 2.31 36.48
CA SER A 358 -3.94 1.52 35.28
C SER A 358 -5.01 2.18 34.43
N ILE A 359 -4.78 2.29 33.13
CA ILE A 359 -5.72 2.86 32.15
C ILE A 359 -6.03 1.76 31.14
N LYS A 360 -7.32 1.47 30.95
CA LYS A 360 -7.83 0.60 29.88
C LYS A 360 -8.51 1.48 28.84
N ILE A 361 -8.08 1.39 27.59
CA ILE A 361 -8.72 2.05 26.45
C ILE A 361 -9.43 0.97 25.67
N VAL A 362 -10.73 1.15 25.44
CA VAL A 362 -11.55 0.24 24.63
C VAL A 362 -12.06 1.04 23.46
N HIS A 363 -11.64 0.69 22.25
CA HIS A 363 -12.16 1.27 21.02
C HIS A 363 -13.12 0.27 20.38
N ARG A 364 -14.40 0.62 20.30
CA ARG A 364 -15.44 -0.21 19.68
C ARG A 364 -15.76 0.29 18.28
N PHE A 365 -15.67 -0.59 17.30
CA PHE A 365 -16.09 -0.31 15.94
C PHE A 365 -17.53 -0.74 15.72
N ALA A 366 -18.25 0.03 14.93
CA ALA A 366 -19.65 -0.21 14.61
C ALA A 366 -19.82 -1.43 13.70
N VAL A 367 -20.49 -2.47 14.22
CA VAL A 367 -20.88 -3.64 13.43
C VAL A 367 -22.24 -3.38 12.78
N GLN A 368 -22.23 -3.25 11.45
CA GLN A 368 -23.45 -3.09 10.68
C GLN A 368 -24.09 -4.45 10.41
N TYR A 369 -25.26 -4.70 10.99
CA TYR A 369 -25.95 -5.99 10.89
C TYR A 369 -27.12 -5.98 9.91
N LYS A 370 -27.70 -4.81 9.59
CA LYS A 370 -28.86 -4.73 8.70
C LYS A 370 -28.90 -3.46 7.86
N ILE A 371 -29.34 -3.60 6.62
CA ILE A 371 -29.70 -2.52 5.70
C ILE A 371 -31.15 -2.74 5.29
N ARG A 372 -31.95 -1.69 5.32
CA ARG A 372 -33.32 -1.70 4.78
C ARG A 372 -33.42 -0.63 3.70
N LYS A 373 -33.71 -1.05 2.47
CA LYS A 373 -34.05 -0.16 1.37
C LYS A 373 -35.55 -0.22 1.14
N VAL A 374 -36.22 0.92 1.12
CA VAL A 374 -37.63 1.06 0.74
C VAL A 374 -37.69 1.91 -0.52
N GLU A 375 -38.44 1.47 -1.52
CA GLU A 375 -38.66 2.19 -2.78
C GLU A 375 -40.11 2.02 -3.22
N ASN A 376 -40.83 3.13 -3.40
CA ASN A 376 -42.24 3.15 -3.80
C ASN A 376 -43.17 2.27 -2.93
N GLY A 377 -42.85 2.11 -1.65
CA GLY A 377 -43.61 1.28 -0.70
C GLY A 377 -43.22 -0.19 -0.65
N SER A 378 -42.35 -0.68 -1.54
CA SER A 378 -41.71 -1.99 -1.42
C SER A 378 -40.44 -1.89 -0.58
N SER A 379 -40.18 -2.88 0.27
CA SER A 379 -38.99 -2.90 1.13
C SER A 379 -38.19 -4.17 0.97
N ILE A 380 -36.87 -4.03 0.86
CA ILE A 380 -35.91 -5.13 0.83
C ILE A 380 -34.94 -4.92 2.00
N ALA A 381 -34.82 -5.94 2.85
CA ALA A 381 -33.82 -5.97 3.90
C ALA A 381 -32.68 -6.96 3.58
N THR A 382 -31.46 -6.54 3.87
CA THR A 382 -30.26 -7.38 3.89
C THR A 382 -29.69 -7.40 5.30
N GLU A 383 -29.52 -8.59 5.87
CA GLU A 383 -29.06 -8.85 7.23
C GLU A 383 -27.78 -9.69 7.20
N ASN A 384 -26.75 -9.29 7.94
CA ASN A 384 -25.55 -10.08 8.18
C ASN A 384 -25.78 -10.96 9.41
N LEU A 385 -25.57 -12.27 9.30
CA LEU A 385 -25.93 -13.24 10.34
C LEU A 385 -24.73 -13.93 10.98
N LEU A 386 -23.67 -14.18 10.21
CA LEU A 386 -22.53 -14.97 10.65
C LEU A 386 -21.23 -14.38 10.13
N TRP A 387 -20.24 -14.33 11.01
CA TRP A 387 -18.91 -13.81 10.74
C TRP A 387 -17.85 -14.90 10.89
N ASP A 388 -16.72 -14.73 10.22
CA ASP A 388 -15.56 -15.58 10.40
C ASP A 388 -14.87 -15.28 11.74
N ALA A 389 -14.51 -16.32 12.49
CA ALA A 389 -13.93 -16.14 13.83
C ALA A 389 -12.54 -15.50 13.83
N GLU A 390 -11.73 -15.76 12.81
CA GLU A 390 -10.36 -15.27 12.72
C GLU A 390 -10.27 -13.91 12.01
N THR A 391 -10.97 -13.75 10.89
CA THR A 391 -10.88 -12.52 10.07
C THR A 391 -11.96 -11.48 10.37
N GLY A 392 -13.07 -11.87 10.99
CA GLY A 392 -14.22 -10.98 11.20
C GLY A 392 -14.99 -10.63 9.91
N ASN A 393 -14.74 -11.32 8.79
CA ASN A 393 -15.50 -11.12 7.55
C ASN A 393 -16.91 -11.70 7.66
N VAL A 394 -17.87 -11.11 6.94
CA VAL A 394 -19.23 -11.65 6.86
C VAL A 394 -19.23 -12.89 5.95
N LEU A 395 -19.62 -14.04 6.51
CA LEU A 395 -19.71 -15.30 5.76
C LEU A 395 -21.15 -15.65 5.38
N LEU A 396 -22.14 -15.31 6.21
CA LEU A 396 -23.56 -15.54 5.93
C LEU A 396 -24.33 -14.21 5.91
N SER A 397 -24.96 -13.92 4.78
CA SER A 397 -25.94 -12.83 4.66
C SER A 397 -27.31 -13.38 4.26
N LYS A 398 -28.35 -12.68 4.70
CA LYS A 398 -29.75 -12.97 4.43
C LYS A 398 -30.36 -11.76 3.73
N THR A 399 -30.85 -11.94 2.52
CA THR A 399 -31.52 -10.90 1.73
C THR A 399 -32.96 -11.32 1.49
N GLN A 400 -33.90 -10.38 1.56
CA GLN A 400 -35.30 -10.65 1.21
C GLN A 400 -35.50 -10.57 -0.32
N ASN A 401 -36.27 -11.50 -0.87
CA ASN A 401 -36.72 -11.43 -2.28
C ASN A 401 -38.03 -10.63 -2.42
N GLU A 402 -38.58 -10.58 -3.63
CA GLU A 402 -39.83 -9.89 -3.98
C GLU A 402 -41.09 -10.51 -3.35
N PHE A 403 -40.98 -11.72 -2.78
CA PHE A 403 -42.06 -12.45 -2.10
C PHE A 403 -41.89 -12.47 -0.57
N ASP A 404 -41.03 -11.61 -0.03
CA ASP A 404 -40.64 -11.54 1.38
C ASP A 404 -39.96 -12.81 1.93
N ASP A 405 -39.55 -13.75 1.07
CA ASP A 405 -38.82 -14.94 1.47
C ASP A 405 -37.32 -14.65 1.65
N PRO A 406 -36.66 -15.27 2.63
CA PRO A 406 -35.24 -15.11 2.83
C PRO A 406 -34.42 -15.89 1.79
N ILE A 407 -33.43 -15.22 1.23
CA ILE A 407 -32.34 -15.82 0.44
C ILE A 407 -31.07 -15.72 1.28
N TYR A 408 -30.46 -16.86 1.57
CA TYR A 408 -29.20 -16.97 2.29
C TYR A 408 -28.04 -17.10 1.31
N SER A 409 -27.02 -16.27 1.46
CA SER A 409 -25.77 -16.35 0.72
C SER A 409 -24.64 -16.65 1.68
N PHE A 410 -23.99 -17.80 1.48
CA PHE A 410 -22.86 -18.27 2.27
C PHE A 410 -21.57 -18.26 1.45
N ASN A 411 -20.51 -17.66 2.00
CA ASN A 411 -19.18 -17.61 1.40
C ASN A 411 -18.21 -18.45 2.23
N TYR A 412 -17.46 -19.34 1.57
CA TYR A 412 -16.39 -20.11 2.19
C TYR A 412 -15.09 -19.34 2.08
N PRO A 413 -14.40 -19.07 3.20
CA PRO A 413 -13.11 -18.42 3.16
C PRO A 413 -11.99 -19.42 2.79
N ALA A 414 -10.99 -18.94 2.06
CA ALA A 414 -9.91 -19.76 1.51
C ALA A 414 -9.09 -20.47 2.60
N HIS A 415 -8.87 -19.78 3.72
CA HIS A 415 -8.00 -20.25 4.79
C HIS A 415 -8.57 -21.46 5.57
N TRP A 416 -9.84 -21.82 5.38
CA TRP A 416 -10.39 -23.06 5.94
C TRP A 416 -9.88 -24.31 5.22
N ILE A 417 -9.46 -24.18 3.96
CA ILE A 417 -9.00 -25.29 3.11
C ILE A 417 -7.50 -25.19 2.88
N TYR A 418 -7.02 -23.99 2.56
CA TYR A 418 -5.63 -23.73 2.26
C TYR A 418 -4.98 -23.00 3.44
N GLU A 419 -4.30 -23.75 4.31
CA GLU A 419 -3.60 -23.17 5.47
C GLU A 419 -2.56 -22.12 5.05
N GLY A 420 -1.89 -22.32 3.89
CA GLY A 420 -0.94 -21.37 3.32
C GLY A 420 -1.55 -20.03 2.89
N MET A 421 -2.88 -19.95 2.70
CA MET A 421 -3.60 -18.69 2.45
C MET A 421 -4.06 -18.02 3.76
N GLY A 422 -3.86 -18.66 4.91
CA GLY A 422 -4.27 -18.18 6.23
C GLY A 422 -3.46 -17.01 6.77
N GLN A 423 -3.67 -16.72 8.05
CA GLN A 423 -3.19 -15.51 8.69
C GLN A 423 -1.69 -15.61 9.03
N ALA A 424 -0.92 -14.60 8.63
CA ALA A 424 0.53 -14.57 8.87
C ALA A 424 0.91 -14.32 10.33
N TYR A 425 0.00 -13.73 11.15
CA TYR A 425 0.32 -13.33 12.52
C TYR A 425 0.64 -14.51 13.45
N GLN A 426 0.22 -15.73 13.08
CA GLN A 426 0.36 -16.92 13.93
C GLN A 426 1.83 -17.23 14.27
N ASN A 427 2.75 -16.95 13.35
CA ASN A 427 4.18 -17.24 13.53
C ASN A 427 5.12 -16.09 13.16
N ILE A 428 4.68 -15.09 12.39
CA ILE A 428 5.56 -14.00 11.93
C ILE A 428 6.24 -13.27 13.11
N GLY A 429 7.54 -13.00 12.96
CA GLY A 429 8.32 -12.29 13.98
C GLY A 429 8.73 -13.12 15.19
N THR A 430 8.33 -14.40 15.29
CA THR A 430 8.79 -15.32 16.34
C THR A 430 10.30 -15.47 16.30
N VAL A 431 10.93 -15.41 17.47
CA VAL A 431 12.38 -15.60 17.64
C VAL A 431 12.62 -16.95 18.32
N LEU A 432 13.24 -17.87 17.60
CA LEU A 432 13.63 -19.20 18.05
C LEU A 432 15.08 -19.17 18.53
N THR A 433 15.28 -19.30 19.84
CA THR A 433 16.62 -19.37 20.45
C THR A 433 17.07 -20.83 20.57
N GLY A 434 18.34 -21.11 20.31
CA GLY A 434 18.89 -22.48 20.39
C GLY A 434 18.37 -23.43 19.31
N PHE A 435 17.97 -22.91 18.15
CA PHE A 435 17.47 -23.68 17.03
C PHE A 435 18.56 -24.60 16.46
N SER A 436 18.24 -25.88 16.30
CA SER A 436 19.15 -26.90 15.75
C SER A 436 18.38 -27.82 14.80
N SER A 437 18.97 -28.12 13.64
CA SER A 437 18.49 -29.09 12.64
C SER A 437 19.44 -30.28 12.52
N GLN A 438 18.95 -31.39 11.98
CA GLN A 438 19.78 -32.57 11.70
C GLN A 438 20.66 -32.37 10.46
N GLU A 439 21.56 -33.31 10.19
CA GLU A 439 22.49 -33.29 9.05
C GLU A 439 21.78 -33.15 7.69
N ASP A 440 20.57 -33.68 7.57
CA ASP A 440 19.74 -33.58 6.37
C ASP A 440 18.68 -32.46 6.45
N GLY A 441 18.92 -31.47 7.32
CA GLY A 441 18.06 -30.31 7.51
C GLY A 441 16.76 -30.58 8.25
N ARG A 442 16.48 -31.82 8.71
CA ARG A 442 15.24 -32.16 9.42
C ARG A 442 15.07 -31.40 10.72
N ILE A 443 13.84 -30.97 10.95
CA ILE A 443 13.39 -30.32 12.17
C ILE A 443 12.63 -31.37 12.98
N SER A 444 13.31 -32.01 13.93
CA SER A 444 12.72 -33.10 14.73
C SER A 444 12.20 -32.65 16.10
N ASN A 445 12.24 -31.35 16.40
CA ASN A 445 11.74 -30.82 17.66
C ASN A 445 10.25 -30.45 17.52
N PHE A 446 9.41 -31.14 18.27
CA PHE A 446 7.96 -30.93 18.30
C PHE A 446 7.55 -29.48 18.59
N PHE A 447 8.35 -28.72 19.34
CA PHE A 447 8.07 -27.30 19.59
C PHE A 447 8.24 -26.45 18.33
N TYR A 448 9.25 -26.74 17.51
CA TYR A 448 9.50 -26.00 16.27
C TYR A 448 8.50 -26.39 15.17
N ASP A 449 8.11 -27.65 15.12
CA ASP A 449 7.20 -28.17 14.08
C ASP A 449 5.79 -27.58 14.15
N ASN A 450 5.31 -27.21 15.35
CA ASN A 450 4.01 -26.54 15.52
C ASN A 450 4.04 -25.03 15.18
N ILE A 451 5.22 -24.42 15.15
CA ILE A 451 5.38 -22.98 14.90
C ILE A 451 5.73 -22.72 13.43
N LEU A 452 6.59 -23.56 12.88
CA LEU A 452 7.11 -23.41 11.53
C LEU A 452 6.12 -23.96 10.51
N PHE A 453 5.91 -23.19 9.47
CA PHE A 453 5.07 -23.55 8.34
C PHE A 453 5.91 -23.60 7.06
N PRO A 454 5.61 -24.52 6.11
CA PRO A 454 6.31 -24.56 4.83
C PRO A 454 6.24 -23.21 4.09
N GLY A 455 7.37 -22.73 3.61
CA GLY A 455 7.51 -21.41 2.99
C GLY A 455 7.84 -20.26 3.95
N ASP A 456 8.01 -20.53 5.25
CA ASP A 456 8.58 -19.57 6.21
C ASP A 456 10.02 -19.19 5.82
N GLU A 457 10.32 -17.89 5.82
CA GLU A 457 11.66 -17.33 5.64
C GLU A 457 12.23 -16.97 7.02
N LEU A 458 13.36 -17.56 7.35
CA LEU A 458 14.09 -17.41 8.59
C LEU A 458 15.35 -16.58 8.35
N ILE A 459 15.72 -15.75 9.33
CA ILE A 459 16.99 -15.03 9.35
C ILE A 459 17.73 -15.30 10.67
N ASP A 460 19.01 -15.64 10.59
CA ASP A 460 19.88 -15.68 11.76
C ASP A 460 20.16 -14.24 12.23
N VAL A 461 19.81 -13.93 13.48
CA VAL A 461 19.93 -12.58 14.04
C VAL A 461 21.40 -12.15 14.17
N ILE A 462 22.33 -13.09 14.23
CA ILE A 462 23.76 -12.83 14.41
C ILE A 462 24.47 -12.81 13.06
N THR A 463 24.32 -13.86 12.25
CA THR A 463 25.06 -13.98 10.98
C THR A 463 24.35 -13.37 9.79
N THR A 464 23.07 -13.00 9.92
CA THR A 464 22.20 -12.50 8.84
C THR A 464 21.96 -13.49 7.71
N ASP A 465 22.33 -14.75 7.90
CA ASP A 465 22.07 -15.83 6.96
C ASP A 465 20.57 -16.10 6.87
N LYS A 466 20.09 -16.34 5.65
CA LYS A 466 18.69 -16.62 5.36
C LYS A 466 18.46 -18.10 5.10
N PHE A 467 17.38 -18.61 5.65
CA PHE A 467 16.94 -19.99 5.47
C PHE A 467 15.45 -20.05 5.15
N TRP A 468 15.00 -21.14 4.53
CA TRP A 468 13.60 -21.41 4.24
C TRP A 468 13.19 -22.77 4.76
N ILE A 469 11.91 -22.89 5.12
CA ILE A 469 11.30 -24.17 5.50
C ILE A 469 10.64 -24.80 4.28
N ILE A 470 10.98 -26.05 3.99
CA ILE A 470 10.36 -26.86 2.94
C ILE A 470 9.79 -28.16 3.51
N ASN A 471 8.58 -28.51 3.07
CA ASN A 471 7.97 -29.79 3.37
C ASN A 471 8.30 -30.78 2.25
N SER A 472 9.01 -31.86 2.57
CA SER A 472 9.55 -32.74 1.53
C SER A 472 9.68 -34.18 2.02
N PRO A 473 9.60 -35.19 1.13
CA PRO A 473 9.50 -36.60 1.52
C PRO A 473 10.80 -37.15 2.09
N VAL A 474 10.66 -37.87 3.20
CA VAL A 474 11.69 -38.56 3.98
C VAL A 474 11.15 -39.96 4.28
N SER A 475 11.78 -40.99 3.72
CA SER A 475 11.44 -42.40 4.01
C SER A 475 9.92 -42.71 3.97
N SER A 476 9.20 -42.14 2.99
CA SER A 476 7.73 -42.27 2.80
C SER A 476 6.83 -41.39 3.67
N SER A 477 7.39 -40.44 4.44
CA SER A 477 6.65 -39.42 5.21
C SER A 477 7.12 -38.02 4.87
N TYR A 478 6.23 -37.04 4.82
CA TYR A 478 6.60 -35.65 4.57
C TYR A 478 7.06 -34.98 5.87
N GLN A 479 8.22 -34.33 5.85
CA GLN A 479 8.78 -33.65 7.03
C GLN A 479 9.31 -32.27 6.67
N ASN A 480 9.25 -31.36 7.64
CA ASN A 480 9.78 -30.01 7.53
C ASN A 480 11.32 -30.03 7.61
N ARG A 481 11.96 -29.45 6.60
CA ARG A 481 13.42 -29.36 6.45
C ARG A 481 13.87 -27.93 6.20
N LEU A 482 15.08 -27.62 6.63
CA LEU A 482 15.75 -26.33 6.44
C LEU A 482 16.58 -26.33 5.16
N ILE A 483 16.38 -25.32 4.31
CA ILE A 483 17.16 -25.10 3.09
C ILE A 483 17.70 -23.66 3.02
N ASP A 484 18.76 -23.46 2.25
CA ASP A 484 19.26 -22.12 1.90
C ASP A 484 18.58 -21.54 0.63
N ALA A 485 19.03 -20.36 0.18
CA ALA A 485 18.50 -19.70 -1.02
C ALA A 485 18.73 -20.50 -2.32
N THR A 486 19.74 -21.36 -2.35
CA THR A 486 20.06 -22.23 -3.50
C THR A 486 19.28 -23.54 -3.49
N GLY A 487 18.64 -23.89 -2.36
CA GLY A 487 17.86 -25.11 -2.18
C GLY A 487 18.63 -26.25 -1.53
N ASN A 488 19.89 -26.03 -1.13
CA ASN A 488 20.66 -27.06 -0.43
C ASN A 488 20.18 -27.19 1.02
N LEU A 489 20.12 -28.43 1.51
CA LEU A 489 19.75 -28.75 2.89
C LEU A 489 20.82 -28.22 3.84
N GLN A 490 20.39 -27.58 4.93
CA GLN A 490 21.30 -26.93 5.87
C GLN A 490 21.21 -27.53 7.28
N GLN A 491 22.38 -27.88 7.83
CA GLN A 491 22.53 -28.26 9.23
C GLN A 491 22.94 -27.04 10.05
N VAL A 492 22.08 -26.64 11.00
CA VAL A 492 22.38 -25.56 11.95
C VAL A 492 22.38 -26.13 13.37
N THR A 493 23.25 -25.59 14.22
CA THR A 493 23.33 -25.99 15.63
C THR A 493 23.34 -24.74 16.50
N ASN A 494 22.44 -24.70 17.48
CA ASN A 494 22.33 -23.66 18.49
C ASN A 494 22.29 -22.22 17.94
N ARG A 495 21.46 -21.97 16.92
CA ARG A 495 21.28 -20.65 16.29
C ARG A 495 20.09 -19.88 16.87
N THR A 496 20.11 -18.56 16.73
CA THR A 496 18.96 -17.71 17.05
C THR A 496 18.33 -17.22 15.76
N LEU A 497 17.22 -17.86 15.37
CA LEU A 497 16.53 -17.57 14.11
C LEU A 497 15.28 -16.75 14.38
N LYS A 498 15.03 -15.75 13.53
CA LYS A 498 13.78 -14.98 13.53
C LYS A 498 13.00 -15.29 12.26
N ILE A 499 11.70 -15.52 12.38
CA ILE A 499 10.80 -15.60 11.21
C ILE A 499 10.65 -14.20 10.63
N LEU A 500 11.28 -13.97 9.47
CA LEU A 500 11.22 -12.69 8.75
C LEU A 500 9.91 -12.56 7.96
N ARG A 501 9.51 -13.65 7.29
CA ARG A 501 8.28 -13.73 6.50
C ARG A 501 7.62 -15.07 6.73
N ALA A 502 6.31 -15.07 6.97
CA ALA A 502 5.54 -16.30 7.11
C ALA A 502 5.25 -16.95 5.74
N GLY A 503 5.19 -18.28 5.72
CA GLY A 503 4.67 -19.07 4.60
C GLY A 503 3.17 -18.83 4.39
N ARG A 504 2.43 -18.57 5.47
CA ARG A 504 1.03 -18.12 5.41
C ARG A 504 0.96 -16.71 4.79
N ARG A 505 0.30 -16.57 3.65
CA ARG A 505 0.32 -15.36 2.80
C ARG A 505 -0.69 -14.27 3.16
N ASN A 506 -1.41 -14.42 4.28
CA ASN A 506 -2.41 -13.45 4.75
C ASN A 506 -3.50 -13.15 3.71
N MET A 507 -3.92 -14.18 2.96
CA MET A 507 -5.00 -14.11 1.96
C MET A 507 -6.32 -14.63 2.54
N ALA A 508 -6.53 -14.42 3.84
CA ALA A 508 -7.63 -15.04 4.58
C ALA A 508 -9.03 -14.52 4.18
N ASN A 509 -9.10 -13.34 3.56
CA ASN A 509 -10.34 -12.71 3.07
C ASN A 509 -10.81 -13.24 1.70
N THR A 510 -10.00 -14.05 1.01
CA THR A 510 -10.35 -14.59 -0.30
C THR A 510 -11.43 -15.65 -0.15
N ALA A 511 -12.52 -15.54 -0.92
CA ALA A 511 -13.57 -16.55 -0.95
C ALA A 511 -13.26 -17.64 -2.00
N ILE A 512 -13.46 -18.90 -1.64
CA ILE A 512 -13.23 -20.08 -2.49
C ILE A 512 -14.52 -20.75 -2.94
N ALA A 513 -15.65 -20.44 -2.33
CA ALA A 513 -16.95 -20.89 -2.82
C ALA A 513 -18.05 -19.95 -2.31
N THR A 514 -19.12 -19.86 -3.09
CA THR A 514 -20.34 -19.13 -2.72
C THR A 514 -21.53 -20.04 -3.00
N VAL A 515 -22.42 -20.18 -2.03
CA VAL A 515 -23.65 -20.97 -2.14
C VAL A 515 -24.83 -20.08 -1.73
N THR A 516 -25.80 -19.96 -2.64
CA THR A 516 -27.04 -19.21 -2.42
C THR A 516 -28.21 -20.18 -2.30
N SER A 517 -28.99 -20.07 -1.24
CA SER A 517 -30.08 -21.00 -0.91
C SER A 517 -31.28 -20.30 -0.30
N LEU A 518 -32.47 -20.92 -0.39
CA LEU A 518 -33.70 -20.42 0.24
C LEU A 518 -33.80 -20.82 1.73
N ASN A 519 -33.11 -21.89 2.12
CA ASN A 519 -33.08 -22.37 3.50
C ASN A 519 -31.78 -21.95 4.19
N ASN A 520 -31.84 -21.78 5.51
CA ASN A 520 -30.65 -21.41 6.28
C ASN A 520 -29.64 -22.57 6.30
N PRO A 521 -28.36 -22.36 5.91
CA PRO A 521 -27.31 -23.38 5.95
C PRO A 521 -26.87 -23.81 7.37
N ILE A 522 -27.29 -23.08 8.40
CA ILE A 522 -26.98 -23.40 9.79
C ILE A 522 -28.12 -24.23 10.40
N VAL A 523 -27.81 -25.47 10.78
CA VAL A 523 -28.73 -26.40 11.46
C VAL A 523 -28.21 -26.64 12.88
N GLY A 524 -28.92 -26.10 13.88
CA GLY A 524 -28.41 -26.03 15.26
C GLY A 524 -27.26 -25.02 15.36
N ASP A 525 -26.12 -25.43 15.92
CA ASP A 525 -24.89 -24.62 16.04
C ASP A 525 -23.80 -25.08 15.05
N ARG A 526 -24.20 -25.67 13.91
CA ARG A 526 -23.26 -26.19 12.92
C ARG A 526 -23.68 -25.85 11.50
N LEU A 527 -22.68 -25.61 10.65
CA LEU A 527 -22.84 -25.54 9.21
C LEU A 527 -23.07 -26.95 8.64
N ASP A 528 -24.29 -27.20 8.12
CA ASP A 528 -24.62 -28.45 7.42
C ASP A 528 -25.13 -28.15 6.01
N ILE A 529 -24.19 -28.19 5.08
CA ILE A 529 -24.44 -27.92 3.66
C ILE A 529 -25.09 -29.13 2.97
N SER A 530 -24.97 -30.32 3.55
CA SER A 530 -25.53 -31.54 2.97
C SER A 530 -27.05 -31.62 3.12
N GLN A 531 -27.61 -30.92 4.12
CA GLN A 531 -29.04 -30.78 4.35
C GLN A 531 -29.65 -29.52 3.73
N LEU A 532 -28.86 -28.72 3.01
CA LEU A 532 -29.37 -27.58 2.26
C LEU A 532 -30.32 -28.06 1.16
N SER A 533 -31.61 -27.89 1.43
CA SER A 533 -32.65 -28.01 0.43
C SER A 533 -32.88 -26.65 -0.23
N LYS A 534 -33.22 -26.66 -1.53
CA LYS A 534 -33.56 -25.48 -2.33
C LYS A 534 -32.40 -24.49 -2.58
N ILE A 535 -31.33 -24.97 -3.21
CA ILE A 535 -30.18 -24.13 -3.63
C ILE A 535 -30.48 -23.44 -4.96
N LEU A 536 -30.12 -22.16 -5.09
CA LEU A 536 -30.39 -21.33 -6.26
C LEU A 536 -29.17 -21.18 -7.18
N ASP A 537 -27.99 -21.02 -6.58
CA ASP A 537 -26.70 -20.85 -7.27
C ASP A 537 -25.56 -21.40 -6.39
N ALA A 538 -24.53 -21.94 -7.02
CA ALA A 538 -23.34 -22.46 -6.35
C ALA A 538 -22.11 -22.36 -7.25
N LYS A 539 -21.04 -21.76 -6.73
CA LYS A 539 -19.77 -21.50 -7.43
C LYS A 539 -18.61 -21.87 -6.52
N ALA A 540 -17.52 -22.36 -7.11
CA ALA A 540 -16.30 -22.70 -6.40
C ALA A 540 -15.06 -22.27 -7.19
N THR A 541 -13.98 -21.96 -6.49
CA THR A 541 -12.67 -21.62 -7.04
C THR A 541 -11.63 -22.48 -6.33
N VAL A 542 -10.83 -23.20 -7.11
CA VAL A 542 -9.68 -23.97 -6.63
C VAL A 542 -8.45 -23.09 -6.75
N PHE A 543 -7.64 -23.03 -5.71
CA PHE A 543 -6.36 -22.33 -5.70
C PHE A 543 -5.21 -23.33 -5.72
N ASN A 544 -4.12 -22.93 -6.34
CA ASN A 544 -2.85 -23.64 -6.30
C ASN A 544 -1.72 -22.67 -5.94
N GLU A 545 -0.69 -23.18 -5.28
CA GLU A 545 0.53 -22.44 -5.00
C GLU A 545 1.70 -22.83 -5.91
N GLU A 546 1.61 -23.98 -6.57
CA GLU A 546 2.63 -24.47 -7.50
C GLU A 546 2.38 -23.93 -8.90
N TRP A 547 3.28 -23.05 -9.35
CA TRP A 547 3.22 -22.45 -10.67
C TRP A 547 4.56 -22.58 -11.37
N SER A 548 4.52 -22.96 -12.66
CA SER A 548 5.70 -22.93 -13.50
C SER A 548 6.13 -21.47 -13.70
N VAL A 549 7.28 -21.12 -13.12
CA VAL A 549 7.92 -19.82 -13.36
C VAL A 549 9.07 -20.00 -14.35
N PRO A 550 9.31 -19.03 -15.26
CA PRO A 550 10.54 -19.02 -16.01
C PRO A 550 11.69 -18.90 -15.00
N VAL A 551 12.50 -19.93 -14.88
CA VAL A 551 13.64 -19.90 -13.98
C VAL A 551 14.66 -18.95 -14.57
N ILE A 552 14.79 -17.79 -13.93
CA ILE A 552 15.91 -16.89 -14.17
C ILE A 552 17.09 -17.56 -13.48
N GLU A 553 17.85 -18.36 -14.22
CA GLU A 553 19.13 -18.81 -13.70
C GLU A 553 20.04 -17.57 -13.63
N ASN A 554 20.38 -17.15 -12.41
CA ASN A 554 21.59 -16.35 -12.22
C ASN A 554 22.73 -17.17 -12.80
N CYS A 555 23.15 -16.87 -14.03
CA CYS A 555 24.33 -17.47 -14.63
C CYS A 555 25.55 -17.08 -13.77
N ALA A 556 25.84 -17.87 -12.73
CA ALA A 556 27.04 -17.74 -11.90
C ALA A 556 28.29 -18.27 -12.65
N GLY A 557 28.34 -18.08 -13.97
CA GLY A 557 29.41 -18.46 -14.87
C GLY A 557 29.38 -17.59 -16.14
N PRO A 558 30.56 -17.29 -16.73
CA PRO A 558 30.70 -16.23 -17.74
C PRO A 558 30.24 -16.61 -19.17
N ALA A 559 29.49 -17.69 -19.37
CA ALA A 559 29.15 -18.17 -20.71
C ALA A 559 27.74 -18.76 -20.80
N CYS A 560 26.92 -18.17 -21.67
CA CYS A 560 25.66 -18.77 -22.13
C CYS A 560 25.93 -19.98 -23.05
N PRO A 561 25.00 -20.95 -23.16
CA PRO A 561 25.11 -22.06 -24.11
C PRO A 561 25.31 -21.58 -25.55
N ASN A 562 25.96 -22.39 -26.39
CA ASN A 562 26.19 -22.09 -27.81
C ASN A 562 24.88 -21.66 -28.51
N GLY A 563 24.84 -20.40 -28.95
CA GLY A 563 23.68 -19.79 -29.62
C GLY A 563 22.90 -18.76 -28.79
N CYS A 564 23.15 -18.62 -27.48
CA CYS A 564 22.48 -17.62 -26.62
C CYS A 564 23.48 -16.51 -26.18
N VAL A 565 23.00 -15.29 -25.98
CA VAL A 565 23.76 -14.11 -25.55
C VAL A 565 23.30 -13.69 -24.15
N LEU A 566 24.24 -13.27 -23.30
CA LEU A 566 23.96 -12.81 -21.93
C LEU A 566 23.29 -11.42 -21.97
N SER A 567 22.24 -11.23 -21.16
CA SER A 567 21.60 -9.93 -20.95
C SER A 567 22.61 -8.89 -20.44
N GLY A 568 22.41 -7.61 -20.76
CA GLY A 568 23.31 -6.52 -20.38
C GLY A 568 23.46 -6.31 -18.87
N ASP A 569 22.54 -6.85 -18.08
CA ASP A 569 22.58 -6.89 -16.61
C ASP A 569 23.16 -8.21 -16.04
N SER A 570 23.62 -9.12 -16.92
CA SER A 570 24.14 -10.46 -16.58
C SER A 570 23.15 -11.41 -15.89
N THR A 571 21.83 -11.15 -15.97
CA THR A 571 20.83 -11.92 -15.20
C THR A 571 20.15 -13.06 -15.97
N TYR A 572 20.20 -13.10 -17.30
CA TYR A 572 19.62 -14.18 -18.12
C TYR A 572 20.30 -14.33 -19.48
N CYS A 573 20.13 -15.48 -20.14
CA CYS A 573 20.59 -15.76 -21.51
C CYS A 573 19.39 -15.81 -22.49
N TYR A 574 19.52 -15.20 -23.67
CA TYR A 574 18.49 -15.21 -24.71
C TYR A 574 19.08 -15.54 -26.09
N GLN A 575 18.31 -16.16 -26.97
CA GLN A 575 18.76 -16.41 -28.35
C GLN A 575 18.60 -15.13 -29.15
N ALA A 576 19.71 -14.53 -29.59
CA ALA A 576 19.69 -13.25 -30.29
C ALA A 576 19.29 -13.43 -31.77
N LEU A 577 17.99 -13.58 -32.04
CA LEU A 577 17.42 -13.24 -33.34
C LEU A 577 16.88 -11.81 -33.24
N ALA A 578 17.76 -10.83 -33.52
CA ALA A 578 17.37 -9.44 -33.62
C ALA A 578 16.84 -9.17 -35.02
N HIS A 579 15.59 -8.72 -35.12
CA HIS A 579 15.05 -8.15 -36.35
C HIS A 579 14.91 -6.64 -36.20
N TYR A 580 15.15 -5.91 -37.28
CA TYR A 580 14.85 -4.48 -37.31
C TYR A 580 13.33 -4.28 -37.26
N PRO A 581 12.83 -3.35 -36.42
CA PRO A 581 11.41 -3.04 -36.38
C PRO A 581 10.96 -2.43 -37.71
N ARG A 582 9.70 -2.66 -38.07
CA ARG A 582 9.11 -2.06 -39.28
C ARG A 582 8.45 -0.72 -38.92
N PRO A 583 8.56 0.32 -39.79
CA PRO A 583 7.73 1.51 -39.66
C PRO A 583 6.24 1.15 -39.74
N SER A 584 5.40 1.77 -38.93
CA SER A 584 3.96 1.46 -38.85
C SER A 584 3.19 1.71 -40.16
N THR A 585 3.78 2.45 -41.11
CA THR A 585 3.15 2.91 -42.37
C THR A 585 4.01 2.69 -43.63
N ALA A 586 4.90 1.69 -43.67
CA ALA A 586 5.78 1.48 -44.84
C ALA A 586 5.01 1.00 -46.09
N SER A 587 5.17 1.73 -47.19
CA SER A 587 4.68 1.41 -48.54
C SER A 587 5.70 0.55 -49.31
N ASP A 588 5.31 -0.12 -50.40
CA ASP A 588 6.23 -0.99 -51.17
C ASP A 588 7.42 -0.24 -51.81
N PHE A 589 7.36 1.10 -51.90
CA PHE A 589 8.47 1.94 -52.38
C PHE A 589 9.62 2.08 -51.36
N ASP A 590 9.39 1.71 -50.11
CA ASP A 590 10.37 1.88 -49.03
C ASP A 590 11.31 0.69 -48.90
N THR A 591 11.07 -0.41 -49.61
CA THR A 591 11.89 -1.64 -49.50
C THR A 591 13.21 -1.50 -50.25
N VAL A 592 14.30 -1.84 -49.57
CA VAL A 592 15.68 -1.85 -50.06
C VAL A 592 15.89 -3.07 -50.95
N CYS A 593 16.22 -2.87 -52.22
CA CYS A 593 16.55 -3.90 -53.19
C CYS A 593 18.00 -3.81 -53.66
N SER A 594 18.52 -4.90 -54.21
CA SER A 594 19.80 -4.87 -54.93
C SER A 594 19.69 -3.95 -56.15
N ARG A 595 20.66 -3.06 -56.33
CA ARG A 595 20.80 -2.27 -57.56
C ARG A 595 22.17 -2.47 -58.17
N GLY A 596 22.20 -2.56 -59.49
CA GLY A 596 23.42 -2.62 -60.26
C GLY A 596 23.22 -1.93 -61.60
N ASP A 597 24.31 -1.39 -62.12
CA ASP A 597 24.36 -0.75 -63.42
C ASP A 597 25.67 -1.10 -64.14
N VAL A 598 25.61 -1.07 -65.47
CA VAL A 598 26.76 -1.35 -66.33
C VAL A 598 27.92 -0.36 -66.14
N VAL A 599 27.67 0.83 -65.59
CA VAL A 599 28.71 1.84 -65.35
C VAL A 599 29.32 1.77 -63.94
N TYR A 600 28.69 1.08 -63.00
CA TYR A 600 29.15 1.02 -61.62
C TYR A 600 30.50 0.32 -61.52
N SER A 601 31.47 0.97 -60.85
CA SER A 601 32.86 0.52 -60.73
C SER A 601 33.58 0.25 -62.07
N GLN A 602 33.12 0.84 -63.19
CA GLN A 602 33.70 0.63 -64.52
C GLN A 602 35.16 1.12 -64.63
N LEU A 603 35.54 2.14 -63.85
CA LEU A 603 36.89 2.71 -63.82
C LEU A 603 37.79 2.05 -62.75
N GLY A 604 37.27 1.03 -62.06
CA GLY A 604 37.99 0.24 -61.08
C GLY A 604 37.92 0.80 -59.65
N THR A 605 38.84 0.33 -58.82
CA THR A 605 38.86 0.62 -57.38
C THR A 605 40.14 1.35 -57.00
N PHE A 606 40.02 2.36 -56.12
CA PHE A 606 41.12 3.19 -55.68
C PHE A 606 41.21 3.20 -54.16
N ILE A 607 42.41 2.95 -53.64
CA ILE A 607 42.70 2.98 -52.20
C ILE A 607 43.42 4.28 -51.85
N TYR A 608 42.87 5.01 -50.90
CA TYR A 608 43.39 6.29 -50.44
C TYR A 608 44.36 6.08 -49.27
N SER A 609 45.41 6.90 -49.21
CA SER A 609 46.29 6.98 -48.04
C SER A 609 45.91 8.14 -47.11
N THR A 610 45.43 9.24 -47.68
CA THR A 610 44.85 10.40 -46.98
C THR A 610 43.68 10.93 -47.79
N TYR A 611 42.65 11.43 -47.12
CA TYR A 611 41.42 11.90 -47.77
C TYR A 611 40.78 13.05 -46.99
N ASN A 612 39.98 13.85 -47.69
CA ASN A 612 39.12 14.87 -47.10
C ASN A 612 37.70 14.31 -46.93
N THR A 613 36.93 14.87 -45.99
CA THR A 613 35.56 14.40 -45.70
C THR A 613 34.60 14.49 -46.89
N ASN A 614 34.88 15.32 -47.89
CA ASN A 614 34.10 15.42 -49.12
C ASN A 614 34.40 14.30 -50.16
N GLY A 615 35.19 13.28 -49.79
CA GLY A 615 35.54 12.12 -50.63
C GLY A 615 36.74 12.32 -51.56
N THR A 616 37.37 13.49 -51.50
CA THR A 616 38.56 13.82 -52.29
C THR A 616 39.86 13.31 -51.66
N TYR A 617 40.90 13.03 -52.44
CA TYR A 617 42.21 12.66 -51.88
C TYR A 617 42.89 13.88 -51.24
N GLY A 618 43.67 13.63 -50.18
CA GLY A 618 44.42 14.65 -49.45
C GLY A 618 45.72 15.02 -50.16
N ALA A 619 46.85 14.85 -49.48
CA ALA A 619 48.16 15.24 -50.00
C ALA A 619 48.75 14.22 -51.01
N THR A 620 48.20 13.01 -51.09
CA THR A 620 48.75 11.92 -51.89
C THR A 620 47.68 11.32 -52.78
N GLN A 621 48.03 11.08 -54.04
CA GLN A 621 47.16 10.44 -55.03
C GLN A 621 46.77 9.03 -54.56
N PRO A 622 45.51 8.61 -54.75
CA PRO A 622 45.08 7.27 -54.41
C PRO A 622 45.69 6.26 -55.39
N VAL A 623 45.90 5.04 -54.91
CA VAL A 623 46.56 3.99 -55.69
C VAL A 623 45.51 3.01 -56.21
N GLN A 624 45.39 2.90 -57.52
CA GLN A 624 44.45 2.00 -58.19
C GLN A 624 44.81 0.53 -57.93
N ILE A 625 43.80 -0.31 -57.68
CA ILE A 625 43.96 -1.76 -57.72
C ILE A 625 44.10 -2.19 -59.18
N SER A 626 44.97 -3.17 -59.47
CA SER A 626 45.24 -3.61 -60.84
C SER A 626 43.94 -3.88 -61.61
N THR A 627 43.78 -3.26 -62.78
CA THR A 627 42.59 -3.44 -63.64
C THR A 627 42.51 -4.84 -64.25
N SER A 628 43.58 -5.65 -64.15
CA SER A 628 43.55 -7.09 -64.44
C SER A 628 42.79 -7.90 -63.39
N ASN A 629 42.57 -7.36 -62.19
CA ASN A 629 41.80 -8.01 -61.14
C ASN A 629 40.30 -7.70 -61.33
N ALA A 630 39.61 -8.61 -62.02
CA ALA A 630 38.18 -8.49 -62.33
C ALA A 630 37.27 -8.38 -61.09
N PHE A 631 37.75 -8.74 -59.90
CA PHE A 631 36.97 -8.58 -58.67
C PHE A 631 36.77 -7.11 -58.26
N TRP A 632 37.68 -6.22 -58.66
CA TRP A 632 37.68 -4.80 -58.26
C TRP A 632 37.31 -3.83 -59.39
N ILE A 633 36.86 -4.33 -60.54
CA ILE A 633 36.50 -3.52 -61.71
C ILE A 633 35.35 -4.15 -62.48
N ASN A 634 34.48 -3.30 -63.03
CA ASN A 634 33.43 -3.71 -63.96
C ASN A 634 33.84 -3.41 -65.42
N SER A 635 34.90 -4.05 -65.89
CA SER A 635 35.47 -3.76 -67.22
C SER A 635 34.58 -4.20 -68.38
N GLY A 636 33.65 -5.13 -68.14
CA GLY A 636 32.74 -5.70 -69.14
C GLY A 636 31.36 -5.04 -69.22
N GLY A 637 31.06 -4.05 -68.38
CA GLY A 637 29.75 -3.38 -68.36
C GLY A 637 28.61 -4.32 -67.95
N SER A 638 28.75 -5.03 -66.83
CA SER A 638 27.74 -5.93 -66.26
C SER A 638 27.10 -5.31 -65.02
N GLU A 639 25.82 -5.55 -64.79
CA GLU A 639 25.09 -5.09 -63.58
C GLU A 639 25.47 -5.87 -62.30
N THR A 640 26.34 -6.89 -62.39
CA THR A 640 26.72 -7.73 -61.23
C THR A 640 28.21 -7.69 -60.90
N ASN A 641 29.05 -7.22 -61.84
CA ASN A 641 30.50 -7.22 -61.69
C ASN A 641 31.01 -5.89 -61.11
N GLY A 642 32.11 -5.94 -60.37
CA GLY A 642 32.66 -4.79 -59.64
C GLY A 642 32.05 -4.61 -58.24
N PRO A 643 32.80 -3.99 -57.31
CA PRO A 643 32.41 -3.91 -55.90
C PRO A 643 31.11 -3.15 -55.66
N MET A 644 30.85 -2.04 -56.36
CA MET A 644 29.61 -1.29 -56.20
C MET A 644 28.39 -2.14 -56.60
N ASN A 645 28.41 -2.80 -57.76
CA ASN A 645 27.31 -3.68 -58.18
C ASN A 645 27.01 -4.83 -57.21
N ARG A 646 28.01 -5.30 -56.45
CA ARG A 646 27.81 -6.40 -55.50
C ARG A 646 27.10 -5.96 -54.23
N CYS A 647 27.27 -4.71 -53.79
CA CYS A 647 26.74 -4.24 -52.52
C CYS A 647 25.71 -3.11 -52.65
N ALA A 648 25.58 -2.45 -53.81
CA ALA A 648 24.70 -1.33 -53.98
C ALA A 648 23.22 -1.69 -53.77
N VAL A 649 22.52 -0.74 -53.16
CA VAL A 649 21.11 -0.83 -52.82
C VAL A 649 20.38 0.46 -53.15
N TRP A 650 19.09 0.32 -53.48
CA TRP A 650 18.13 1.41 -53.66
C TRP A 650 16.71 0.88 -53.45
N SER A 651 15.68 1.68 -53.71
CA SER A 651 14.28 1.25 -53.59
C SER A 651 13.97 0.11 -54.56
N CYS A 652 13.02 -0.76 -54.23
CA CYS A 652 12.51 -1.80 -55.12
C CYS A 652 11.58 -1.25 -56.22
N GLY A 653 11.14 0.01 -56.12
CA GLY A 653 10.24 0.68 -57.05
C GLY A 653 10.95 1.36 -58.24
N PRO A 654 10.31 2.32 -58.95
CA PRO A 654 11.03 3.17 -59.91
C PRO A 654 12.17 3.91 -59.19
N ASP A 655 13.17 4.39 -59.92
CA ASP A 655 14.37 5.06 -59.38
C ASP A 655 14.02 6.42 -58.72
N THR A 656 13.38 6.29 -57.57
CA THR A 656 12.83 7.28 -56.64
C THR A 656 13.01 6.68 -55.24
N PRO A 657 13.17 7.48 -54.19
CA PRO A 657 13.00 8.93 -54.16
C PRO A 657 14.23 9.69 -54.66
N ASN A 658 14.02 10.78 -55.40
CA ASN A 658 15.08 11.65 -55.91
C ASN A 658 15.10 12.97 -55.11
N ASN A 659 16.25 13.65 -55.07
CA ASN A 659 16.47 14.89 -54.34
C ASN A 659 16.24 14.79 -52.82
N THR A 660 16.54 13.63 -52.23
CA THR A 660 16.51 13.42 -50.78
C THR A 660 17.55 12.39 -50.35
N TRP A 661 18.02 12.49 -49.11
CA TRP A 661 18.91 11.48 -48.53
C TRP A 661 18.06 10.31 -48.04
N VAL A 662 18.36 9.10 -48.50
CA VAL A 662 17.74 7.87 -48.00
C VAL A 662 18.80 6.91 -47.50
N GLY A 663 18.49 6.20 -46.43
CA GLY A 663 19.48 5.35 -45.80
C GLY A 663 18.94 4.51 -44.67
N PHE A 664 19.86 3.90 -43.94
CA PHE A 664 19.56 3.11 -42.75
C PHE A 664 20.65 3.31 -41.70
N ARG A 665 20.28 3.04 -40.44
CA ARG A 665 21.20 3.08 -39.30
C ARG A 665 21.28 1.71 -38.65
N THR A 666 22.49 1.25 -38.39
CA THR A 666 22.76 -0.04 -37.75
C THR A 666 23.83 0.07 -36.67
N LYS A 667 23.92 -0.95 -35.81
CA LYS A 667 25.04 -1.13 -34.88
C LYS A 667 25.97 -2.22 -35.40
N VAL A 668 27.25 -1.93 -35.38
CA VAL A 668 28.30 -2.87 -35.79
C VAL A 668 29.29 -3.03 -34.64
N THR A 669 29.61 -4.28 -34.31
CA THR A 669 30.59 -4.59 -33.27
C THR A 669 31.98 -4.51 -33.87
N ILE A 670 32.77 -3.55 -33.40
CA ILE A 670 34.19 -3.42 -33.76
C ILE A 670 35.01 -4.17 -32.71
N PRO A 671 35.71 -5.26 -33.07
CA PRO A 671 36.39 -6.11 -32.10
C PRO A 671 37.62 -5.44 -31.48
N GLU A 672 38.32 -4.58 -32.23
CA GLU A 672 39.56 -3.94 -31.81
C GLU A 672 39.68 -2.52 -32.37
N THR A 673 40.27 -1.59 -31.59
CA THR A 673 40.57 -0.23 -32.05
C THR A 673 41.76 -0.25 -32.99
N LYS A 674 41.51 -0.10 -34.30
CA LYS A 674 42.55 -0.06 -35.34
C LYS A 674 42.04 0.61 -36.62
N THR A 675 42.89 0.71 -37.63
CA THR A 675 42.51 1.17 -38.96
C THR A 675 41.74 0.09 -39.70
N TYR A 676 40.49 0.39 -40.09
CA TYR A 676 39.67 -0.38 -41.01
C TYR A 676 39.60 0.36 -42.36
N TYR A 677 39.29 -0.35 -43.43
CA TYR A 677 39.14 0.25 -44.75
C TYR A 677 37.67 0.29 -45.16
N ILE A 678 37.13 1.49 -45.42
CA ILE A 678 35.73 1.68 -45.81
C ILE A 678 35.67 1.89 -47.32
N GLY A 679 35.10 0.91 -48.02
CA GLY A 679 34.73 1.00 -49.43
C GLY A 679 33.36 1.64 -49.60
N ILE A 680 33.21 2.61 -50.49
CA ILE A 680 31.98 3.39 -50.69
C ILE A 680 31.86 3.87 -52.15
N GLY A 681 30.62 3.91 -52.65
CA GLY A 681 30.25 4.49 -53.94
C GLY A 681 28.74 4.75 -54.03
N GLY A 682 28.35 5.78 -54.77
CA GLY A 682 26.96 6.25 -54.82
C GLY A 682 26.61 6.97 -56.12
N ASP A 683 25.45 6.62 -56.66
CA ASP A 683 24.81 7.24 -57.82
C ASP A 683 23.60 8.05 -57.33
N ASN A 684 23.72 9.37 -57.16
CA ASN A 684 24.86 10.23 -57.53
C ASN A 684 25.82 10.53 -56.36
N GLN A 685 25.36 10.44 -55.11
CA GLN A 685 26.17 10.71 -53.92
C GLN A 685 25.88 9.70 -52.80
N VAL A 686 26.85 9.55 -51.90
CA VAL A 686 26.74 8.68 -50.71
C VAL A 686 27.56 9.25 -49.55
N ARG A 687 27.05 9.08 -48.33
CA ARG A 687 27.74 9.45 -47.11
C ARG A 687 27.63 8.39 -46.04
N ILE A 688 28.70 8.24 -45.27
CA ILE A 688 28.79 7.33 -44.13
C ILE A 688 29.15 8.12 -42.87
N ILE A 689 28.36 7.91 -41.83
CA ILE A 689 28.44 8.56 -40.52
C ILE A 689 28.64 7.47 -39.49
N VAL A 690 29.63 7.62 -38.62
CA VAL A 690 29.91 6.70 -37.52
C VAL A 690 29.78 7.45 -36.20
N ASP A 691 28.91 6.97 -35.33
CA ASP A 691 28.57 7.58 -34.03
C ASP A 691 28.22 9.07 -34.12
N GLY A 692 27.46 9.45 -35.16
CA GLY A 692 27.07 10.84 -35.41
C GLY A 692 28.16 11.72 -36.04
N THR A 693 29.36 11.19 -36.28
CA THR A 693 30.45 11.90 -36.98
C THR A 693 30.52 11.48 -38.44
N THR A 694 30.38 12.41 -39.37
CA THR A 694 30.55 12.14 -40.81
C THR A 694 31.99 11.77 -41.11
N ILE A 695 32.20 10.53 -41.58
CA ILE A 695 33.51 10.00 -41.91
C ILE A 695 33.87 10.37 -43.34
N VAL A 696 32.95 10.10 -44.29
CA VAL A 696 33.05 10.50 -45.69
C VAL A 696 31.65 10.85 -46.21
N SER A 697 31.54 11.94 -46.97
CA SER A 697 30.36 12.34 -47.73
C SER A 697 30.84 12.71 -49.13
N GLN A 698 30.62 11.83 -50.11
CA GLN A 698 31.11 12.08 -51.47
C GLN A 698 30.39 13.28 -52.09
N ASP A 699 31.16 14.33 -52.33
CA ASP A 699 30.72 15.52 -53.04
C ASP A 699 31.05 15.34 -54.53
N MET A 700 30.01 15.27 -55.35
CA MET A 700 30.12 14.97 -56.77
C MET A 700 30.94 16.04 -57.50
N ASP A 701 30.76 17.31 -57.17
CA ASP A 701 31.50 18.42 -57.79
C ASP A 701 32.95 18.42 -57.32
N ALA A 702 33.21 18.22 -56.03
CA ALA A 702 34.56 18.20 -55.49
C ALA A 702 35.40 17.05 -56.07
N ILE A 703 34.79 15.85 -56.21
CA ILE A 703 35.44 14.69 -56.80
C ILE A 703 35.65 14.89 -58.31
N ALA A 704 34.70 15.52 -59.01
CA ALA A 704 34.85 15.83 -60.43
C ALA A 704 36.07 16.71 -60.72
N HIS A 705 36.38 17.67 -59.84
CA HIS A 705 37.49 18.60 -60.03
C HIS A 705 38.86 18.03 -59.60
N GLN A 706 38.94 16.78 -59.16
CA GLN A 706 40.19 16.10 -58.85
C GLN A 706 40.74 15.30 -60.03
N GLN A 707 42.03 15.50 -60.33
CA GLN A 707 42.73 14.71 -61.34
C GLN A 707 43.20 13.38 -60.72
N ILE A 708 42.39 12.33 -60.87
CA ILE A 708 42.75 10.96 -60.48
C ILE A 708 43.38 10.26 -61.71
N LEU A 709 44.69 9.99 -61.64
CA LEU A 709 45.47 9.19 -62.60
C LEU A 709 45.17 9.42 -64.10
N GLY A 710 45.04 10.67 -64.54
CA GLY A 710 45.03 11.05 -65.96
C GLY A 710 43.66 11.03 -66.66
N PHE A 711 42.56 10.84 -65.94
CA PHE A 711 41.21 10.98 -66.50
C PHE A 711 40.70 12.43 -66.39
N TRP A 712 39.96 12.91 -67.41
CA TRP A 712 39.35 14.25 -67.41
C TRP A 712 38.22 14.34 -66.36
N SER A 713 38.02 15.54 -65.79
CA SER A 713 37.03 15.85 -64.74
C SER A 713 35.61 15.50 -65.18
N SER A 714 34.89 14.70 -64.38
CA SER A 714 33.51 14.30 -64.66
C SER A 714 32.77 14.01 -63.36
N ILE A 715 31.50 14.37 -63.30
CA ILE A 715 30.63 14.22 -62.13
C ILE A 715 30.26 12.75 -61.84
N ASP A 716 30.35 11.87 -62.83
CA ASP A 716 30.03 10.43 -62.72
C ASP A 716 31.05 9.57 -61.93
N ARG A 717 32.05 10.19 -61.29
CA ARG A 717 33.15 9.48 -60.63
C ARG A 717 32.75 8.82 -59.32
N THR A 718 31.75 9.34 -58.63
CA THR A 718 31.22 8.83 -57.36
C THR A 718 30.70 7.39 -57.47
N PHE A 719 30.22 6.98 -58.65
CA PHE A 719 29.72 5.63 -58.90
C PHE A 719 30.54 4.83 -59.93
N LYS A 720 31.26 5.47 -60.86
CA LYS A 720 32.16 4.76 -61.78
C LYS A 720 33.44 4.26 -61.11
N VAL A 721 33.80 4.82 -59.96
CA VAL A 721 34.96 4.41 -59.17
C VAL A 721 34.49 3.88 -57.81
N TRP A 722 35.10 2.80 -57.33
CA TRP A 722 34.95 2.37 -55.93
C TRP A 722 36.06 2.97 -55.08
N HIS A 723 35.68 3.72 -54.04
CA HIS A 723 36.61 4.47 -53.22
C HIS A 723 36.82 3.78 -51.88
N ILE A 724 38.08 3.48 -51.53
CA ILE A 724 38.43 2.83 -50.26
C ILE A 724 39.25 3.77 -49.39
N PHE A 725 38.72 4.11 -48.21
CA PHE A 725 39.31 5.06 -47.27
C PHE A 725 39.79 4.37 -45.97
N PRO A 726 40.99 4.66 -45.47
CA PRO A 726 41.49 4.13 -44.19
C PRO A 726 40.94 4.95 -43.01
N VAL A 727 40.21 4.31 -42.10
CA VAL A 727 39.51 4.97 -40.97
C VAL A 727 39.85 4.25 -39.67
N VAL A 728 40.24 4.99 -38.63
CA VAL A 728 40.42 4.42 -37.29
C VAL A 728 39.06 4.29 -36.61
N LEU A 729 38.61 3.07 -36.37
CA LEU A 729 37.39 2.77 -35.62
C LEU A 729 37.74 2.26 -34.23
N ASN A 730 37.06 2.76 -33.20
CA ASN A 730 37.28 2.31 -31.82
C ASN A 730 36.53 1.00 -31.54
N ALA A 731 37.12 0.14 -30.70
CA ALA A 731 36.50 -1.09 -30.23
C ALA A 731 35.17 -0.84 -29.51
N GLY A 732 34.26 -1.80 -29.63
CA GLY A 732 32.93 -1.78 -29.04
C GLY A 732 31.82 -1.65 -30.08
N LEU A 733 30.60 -1.48 -29.59
CA LEU A 733 29.41 -1.34 -30.43
C LEU A 733 29.35 0.09 -30.99
N ARG A 734 29.44 0.25 -32.31
CA ARG A 734 29.46 1.55 -33.00
C ARG A 734 28.21 1.70 -33.87
N ASN A 735 27.64 2.90 -33.91
CA ASN A 735 26.50 3.21 -34.77
C ASN A 735 26.99 3.60 -36.16
N ILE A 736 26.54 2.92 -37.19
CA ILE A 736 26.81 3.24 -38.59
C ILE A 736 25.52 3.73 -39.23
N GLN A 737 25.57 4.89 -39.84
CA GLN A 737 24.52 5.45 -40.68
C GLN A 737 25.07 5.61 -42.09
N LEU A 738 24.38 5.00 -43.06
CA LEU A 738 24.74 5.04 -44.46
C LEU A 738 23.57 5.60 -45.25
N GLU A 739 23.83 6.64 -46.04
CA GLU A 739 22.80 7.34 -46.80
C GLU A 739 23.28 7.61 -48.22
N GLY A 740 22.37 7.49 -49.18
CA GLY A 740 22.56 7.84 -50.58
C GLY A 740 21.61 8.94 -51.03
N TRP A 741 22.03 9.68 -52.04
CA TRP A 741 21.26 10.73 -52.67
C TRP A 741 21.32 10.56 -54.19
N ASN A 742 20.16 10.62 -54.83
CA ASN A 742 20.04 10.57 -56.28
C ASN A 742 19.38 11.85 -56.81
N ASP A 743 19.92 12.42 -57.88
CA ASP A 743 19.38 13.63 -58.51
C ASP A 743 18.21 13.26 -59.45
N PHE A 744 18.40 12.26 -60.31
CA PHE A 744 17.41 11.70 -61.24
C PHE A 744 17.92 10.42 -61.94
N ASP A 745 17.02 9.65 -62.57
CA ASP A 745 17.33 8.41 -63.33
C ASP A 745 17.92 7.30 -62.44
N ILE A 746 18.86 6.49 -62.94
CA ILE A 746 19.43 5.32 -62.25
C ILE A 746 20.02 5.70 -60.90
N ALA A 747 19.74 4.88 -59.88
CA ALA A 747 20.12 5.17 -58.51
C ALA A 747 20.67 3.93 -57.80
N GLY A 748 21.68 4.15 -56.96
CA GLY A 748 22.23 3.10 -56.13
C GLY A 748 23.41 3.57 -55.30
N PHE A 749 23.46 3.18 -54.03
CA PHE A 749 24.61 3.43 -53.18
C PHE A 749 25.00 2.17 -52.41
N GLY A 750 26.27 2.05 -52.09
CA GLY A 750 26.80 0.91 -51.34
C GLY A 750 28.00 1.30 -50.51
N ALA A 751 28.17 0.59 -49.39
CA ALA A 751 29.38 0.60 -48.61
C ALA A 751 29.70 -0.79 -48.05
N GLU A 752 31.00 -1.02 -47.85
CA GLU A 752 31.57 -2.18 -47.16
C GLU A 752 32.71 -1.75 -46.23
N ILE A 753 32.85 -2.37 -45.06
CA ILE A 753 33.96 -2.14 -44.14
C ILE A 753 34.81 -3.40 -44.06
N TYR A 754 36.10 -3.27 -44.39
CA TYR A 754 37.06 -4.37 -44.44
C TYR A 754 38.00 -4.31 -43.23
N ASP A 755 38.09 -5.43 -42.51
CA ASP A 755 39.15 -5.71 -41.54
C ASP A 755 40.28 -6.51 -42.20
N ASN A 756 40.85 -5.91 -43.25
CA ASN A 756 41.99 -6.41 -43.99
C ASN A 756 43.08 -5.34 -44.03
N THR A 757 44.33 -5.75 -44.24
CA THR A 757 45.39 -4.79 -44.61
C THR A 757 45.23 -4.35 -46.06
N GLU A 758 45.79 -3.19 -46.43
CA GLU A 758 45.77 -2.73 -47.83
C GLU A 758 46.33 -3.78 -48.81
N SER A 759 47.41 -4.47 -48.45
CA SER A 759 48.00 -5.51 -49.31
C SER A 759 47.05 -6.70 -49.51
N GLN A 760 46.30 -7.10 -48.48
CA GLN A 760 45.28 -8.14 -48.57
C GLN A 760 44.11 -7.70 -49.47
N ILE A 761 43.64 -6.46 -49.34
CA ILE A 761 42.58 -5.90 -50.20
C ILE A 761 43.02 -5.90 -51.67
N ARG A 762 44.24 -5.46 -51.98
CA ARG A 762 44.79 -5.44 -53.34
C ARG A 762 44.90 -6.84 -53.97
N ALA A 763 45.22 -7.84 -53.15
CA ALA A 763 45.39 -9.22 -53.58
C ALA A 763 44.08 -10.02 -53.63
N ALA A 764 42.99 -9.51 -53.03
CA ALA A 764 41.71 -10.19 -52.99
C ALA A 764 41.13 -10.39 -54.40
N THR A 765 40.75 -11.62 -54.71
CA THR A 765 40.12 -12.00 -55.99
C THR A 765 38.71 -12.55 -55.80
N SER A 766 38.28 -12.76 -54.56
CA SER A 766 36.96 -13.21 -54.18
C SER A 766 36.55 -12.67 -52.80
N TYR A 767 35.28 -12.82 -52.43
CA TYR A 767 34.80 -12.45 -51.09
C TYR A 767 35.45 -13.27 -49.96
N ASN A 768 35.93 -14.49 -50.23
CA ASN A 768 36.60 -15.32 -49.21
C ASN A 768 37.96 -14.75 -48.79
N ASP A 769 38.54 -13.86 -49.59
CA ASP A 769 39.81 -13.18 -49.29
C ASP A 769 39.60 -11.94 -48.39
N LEU A 770 38.34 -11.54 -48.15
CA LEU A 770 37.95 -10.35 -47.40
C LEU A 770 37.28 -10.69 -46.07
N ASN A 771 37.68 -9.98 -45.02
CA ASN A 771 37.02 -9.99 -43.72
C ASN A 771 36.09 -8.77 -43.62
N ILE A 772 34.82 -8.97 -43.99
CA ILE A 772 33.83 -7.89 -44.08
C ILE A 772 33.10 -7.75 -42.74
N VAL A 773 33.25 -6.57 -42.13
CA VAL A 773 32.63 -6.20 -40.85
C VAL A 773 31.24 -5.61 -41.05
N PHE A 774 30.99 -4.98 -42.20
CA PHE A 774 29.71 -4.38 -42.57
C PHE A 774 29.55 -4.41 -44.09
N SER A 775 28.36 -4.74 -44.59
CA SER A 775 27.99 -4.56 -45.99
C SER A 775 26.56 -4.06 -46.13
N SER A 776 26.38 -3.04 -46.95
CA SER A 776 25.05 -2.52 -47.36
C SER A 776 24.14 -3.58 -47.99
N ARG A 777 24.69 -4.67 -48.56
CA ARG A 777 23.91 -5.77 -49.11
C ARG A 777 23.04 -6.50 -48.08
N ASP A 778 23.43 -6.44 -46.80
CA ASP A 778 22.75 -7.15 -45.71
C ASP A 778 21.41 -6.47 -45.33
N PHE A 779 21.14 -5.29 -45.91
CA PHE A 779 19.91 -4.52 -45.72
C PHE A 779 18.86 -4.75 -46.81
N ARG A 780 19.14 -5.62 -47.78
CA ARG A 780 18.15 -6.00 -48.82
C ARG A 780 16.92 -6.65 -48.17
N GLY A 781 15.73 -6.20 -48.57
CA GLY A 781 14.45 -6.60 -48.00
C GLY A 781 14.04 -5.82 -46.75
N GLN A 782 14.86 -4.89 -46.26
CA GLN A 782 14.50 -3.95 -45.18
C GLN A 782 13.90 -2.66 -45.76
N ALA A 783 13.49 -1.71 -44.91
CA ALA A 783 12.98 -0.41 -45.37
C ALA A 783 14.03 0.70 -45.21
N PHE A 784 14.05 1.70 -46.11
CA PHE A 784 14.76 2.95 -45.86
C PHE A 784 14.11 3.72 -44.71
N HIS A 785 14.91 4.50 -43.99
CA HIS A 785 14.44 5.38 -42.92
C HIS A 785 14.17 6.79 -43.48
N ASP A 786 13.10 7.44 -43.02
CA ASP A 786 12.90 8.90 -43.15
C ASP A 786 13.53 9.61 -41.93
N ASP A 787 13.78 10.91 -42.04
CA ASP A 787 14.56 11.73 -41.11
C ASP A 787 14.03 11.73 -39.64
N ASP A 788 12.79 11.31 -39.39
CA ASP A 788 12.08 11.53 -38.12
C ASP A 788 11.90 10.33 -37.16
N PHE A 789 12.46 9.14 -37.44
CA PHE A 789 12.71 8.02 -36.49
C PHE A 789 11.67 7.71 -35.35
N THR A 790 10.36 7.93 -35.50
CA THR A 790 9.43 7.96 -34.34
C THR A 790 8.38 6.85 -34.20
N ASP A 791 8.11 6.01 -35.22
CA ASP A 791 7.04 5.01 -35.14
C ASP A 791 7.44 3.60 -35.59
N TYR A 792 7.69 2.69 -34.63
CA TYR A 792 8.14 1.31 -34.88
C TYR A 792 7.23 0.26 -34.24
N VAL A 793 6.93 -0.82 -34.96
CA VAL A 793 6.13 -1.96 -34.48
C VAL A 793 6.89 -3.28 -34.70
N CYS A 794 6.80 -4.19 -33.72
CA CYS A 794 7.38 -5.53 -33.81
C CYS A 794 6.36 -6.58 -34.26
N SER A 795 6.81 -7.57 -35.02
CA SER A 795 6.00 -8.74 -35.37
C SER A 795 5.53 -9.49 -34.11
N PRO A 796 4.38 -10.19 -34.15
CA PRO A 796 3.89 -10.99 -33.02
C PRO A 796 4.98 -11.96 -32.52
N GLY A 797 5.29 -11.92 -31.22
CA GLY A 797 6.36 -12.72 -30.58
C GLY A 797 7.63 -11.94 -30.21
N PHE A 798 7.76 -10.69 -30.68
CA PHE A 798 8.92 -9.84 -30.42
C PHE A 798 8.53 -8.58 -29.63
N SER A 799 9.39 -8.14 -28.71
CA SER A 799 9.23 -6.91 -27.94
C SER A 799 10.18 -5.82 -28.42
N LEU A 800 9.68 -4.57 -28.50
CA LEU A 800 10.45 -3.40 -28.88
C LEU A 800 11.40 -2.99 -27.74
N ASP A 801 12.70 -3.11 -27.98
CA ASP A 801 13.75 -2.58 -27.11
C ASP A 801 14.10 -1.14 -27.55
N THR A 802 13.97 -0.20 -26.62
CA THR A 802 14.22 1.23 -26.82
C THR A 802 15.54 1.69 -26.21
N THR A 803 16.36 0.77 -25.68
CA THR A 803 17.53 1.12 -24.88
C THR A 803 18.69 1.58 -25.77
N GLY A 804 19.16 2.82 -25.56
CA GLY A 804 20.33 3.36 -26.28
C GLY A 804 20.02 3.97 -27.66
N GLY A 805 18.81 4.51 -27.86
CA GLY A 805 18.48 5.40 -28.99
C GLY A 805 18.27 4.71 -30.34
N ILE A 806 18.17 3.37 -30.36
CA ILE A 806 17.80 2.58 -31.54
C ILE A 806 16.71 1.61 -31.14
N TYR A 807 15.63 1.58 -31.91
CA TYR A 807 14.52 0.65 -31.75
C TYR A 807 14.92 -0.72 -32.33
N MET A 808 14.86 -1.80 -31.54
CA MET A 808 15.09 -3.16 -32.03
C MET A 808 13.96 -4.10 -31.59
N CYS A 809 13.54 -5.03 -32.46
CA CYS A 809 12.62 -6.10 -32.05
C CYS A 809 13.43 -7.28 -31.53
N ARG A 810 13.24 -7.60 -30.24
CA ARG A 810 13.88 -8.75 -29.60
C ARG A 810 12.90 -9.90 -29.44
N ASP A 811 13.35 -11.10 -29.79
CA ASP A 811 12.62 -12.33 -29.51
C ASP A 811 12.52 -12.51 -27.98
N THR A 812 11.34 -12.89 -27.51
CA THR A 812 11.13 -13.26 -26.09
C THR A 812 11.22 -14.76 -25.84
N ASN A 813 11.68 -15.54 -26.83
CA ASN A 813 12.04 -16.93 -26.61
C ASN A 813 13.26 -17.02 -25.68
N TYR A 814 12.98 -17.20 -24.40
CA TYR A 814 13.95 -17.64 -23.40
C TYR A 814 14.60 -18.94 -23.90
N CYS A 815 15.93 -19.03 -23.83
CA CYS A 815 16.59 -20.32 -23.97
C CYS A 815 16.09 -21.18 -22.79
N ASN A 816 15.08 -22.04 -23.03
CA ASN A 816 14.61 -22.99 -22.04
C ASN A 816 15.76 -23.95 -21.74
N ILE A 817 16.49 -23.67 -20.67
CA ILE A 817 17.37 -24.65 -20.06
C ILE A 817 16.41 -25.69 -19.46
N ASN A 818 16.29 -26.84 -20.12
CA ASN A 818 15.77 -28.02 -19.45
C ASN A 818 16.71 -28.28 -18.28
N TYR A 819 16.28 -27.92 -17.06
CA TYR A 819 16.88 -28.52 -15.89
C TYR A 819 16.76 -30.04 -16.10
N GLY A 820 17.91 -30.71 -16.17
CA GLY A 820 17.92 -32.15 -15.98
C GLY A 820 17.16 -32.44 -14.68
N SER A 821 16.48 -33.58 -14.60
CA SER A 821 15.58 -33.98 -13.51
C SER A 821 16.15 -33.95 -12.08
N ASN A 822 17.36 -33.42 -11.85
CA ASN A 822 18.13 -33.39 -10.62
C ASN A 822 18.61 -31.98 -10.18
N ALA A 823 18.06 -30.89 -10.72
CA ALA A 823 18.45 -29.56 -10.30
C ALA A 823 17.94 -29.24 -8.87
N ILE A 824 18.86 -28.86 -7.98
CA ILE A 824 18.53 -28.41 -6.62
C ILE A 824 18.19 -26.93 -6.70
N ILE A 825 16.95 -26.58 -6.37
CA ILE A 825 16.46 -25.20 -6.34
C ILE A 825 15.66 -24.95 -5.07
N ASN A 826 15.64 -23.71 -4.60
CA ASN A 826 14.69 -23.29 -3.58
C ASN A 826 13.38 -22.82 -4.24
N PRO A 827 12.27 -23.56 -4.11
CA PRO A 827 11.03 -23.25 -4.81
C PRO A 827 10.33 -21.98 -4.27
N TYR A 828 10.55 -21.60 -3.01
CA TYR A 828 9.98 -20.39 -2.42
C TYR A 828 10.77 -19.13 -2.79
N TYR A 829 12.08 -19.27 -2.98
CA TYR A 829 12.94 -18.16 -3.44
C TYR A 829 12.75 -17.87 -4.93
N THR A 830 12.65 -18.93 -5.75
CA THR A 830 12.38 -18.82 -7.20
C THR A 830 10.94 -18.44 -7.52
N GLY A 831 10.01 -18.57 -6.55
CA GLY A 831 8.61 -18.20 -6.70
C GLY A 831 7.74 -19.29 -7.34
N ILE A 832 8.25 -20.51 -7.50
CA ILE A 832 7.50 -21.71 -7.92
C ILE A 832 6.43 -22.06 -6.89
N LEU A 833 6.78 -22.00 -5.60
CA LEU A 833 5.86 -22.26 -4.48
C LEU A 833 5.63 -21.02 -3.63
N GLY A 834 4.55 -21.04 -2.86
CA GLY A 834 4.17 -19.97 -1.94
C GLY A 834 3.50 -18.77 -2.60
N ASN A 835 3.15 -18.83 -3.88
CA ASN A 835 2.35 -17.79 -4.55
C ASN A 835 0.97 -18.35 -4.90
N TRP A 836 -0.01 -18.18 -4.01
CA TRP A 836 -1.37 -18.68 -4.19
C TRP A 836 -2.11 -17.91 -5.29
N ARG A 837 -2.62 -18.63 -6.30
CA ARG A 837 -3.40 -18.08 -7.42
C ARG A 837 -4.59 -18.98 -7.75
N PRO A 838 -5.68 -18.44 -8.31
CA PRO A 838 -6.81 -19.26 -8.73
C PRO A 838 -6.40 -20.13 -9.91
N GLN A 839 -6.57 -21.44 -9.77
CA GLN A 839 -6.28 -22.44 -10.80
C GLN A 839 -7.49 -22.71 -11.68
N ALA A 840 -8.67 -22.92 -11.08
CA ALA A 840 -9.87 -23.24 -11.83
C ALA A 840 -11.11 -22.68 -11.13
N GLN A 841 -12.07 -22.20 -11.91
CA GLN A 841 -13.38 -21.76 -11.42
C GLN A 841 -14.46 -22.71 -11.91
N TYR A 842 -15.29 -23.19 -10.99
CA TYR A 842 -16.36 -24.13 -11.23
C TYR A 842 -17.72 -23.49 -10.98
N ALA A 843 -18.67 -23.79 -11.86
CA ALA A 843 -20.09 -23.51 -11.67
C ALA A 843 -20.87 -24.82 -11.59
N TYR A 844 -21.88 -24.87 -10.71
CA TYR A 844 -22.74 -26.04 -10.59
C TYR A 844 -23.88 -26.00 -11.61
N HIS A 845 -24.02 -27.04 -12.42
CA HIS A 845 -25.06 -27.19 -13.42
C HIS A 845 -26.02 -28.33 -13.07
N ALA A 846 -27.25 -27.98 -12.71
CA ALA A 846 -28.33 -28.95 -12.49
C ALA A 846 -29.64 -28.44 -13.09
N GLU A 847 -30.55 -29.37 -13.40
CA GLU A 847 -31.92 -29.03 -13.77
C GLU A 847 -32.60 -28.32 -12.60
N ARG A 848 -33.38 -27.28 -12.91
CA ARG A 848 -34.16 -26.54 -11.91
C ARG A 848 -35.49 -27.25 -11.66
N GLN A 849 -35.89 -27.36 -10.40
CA GLN A 849 -37.20 -27.87 -10.03
C GLN A 849 -38.28 -26.86 -10.42
N ASN A 850 -39.30 -27.35 -11.14
CA ASN A 850 -40.51 -26.61 -11.45
C ASN A 850 -41.65 -27.17 -10.59
N VAL A 851 -41.90 -26.55 -9.44
CA VAL A 851 -43.02 -26.88 -8.57
C VAL A 851 -44.29 -26.32 -9.19
N LYS A 852 -45.35 -27.13 -9.32
CA LYS A 852 -46.63 -26.69 -9.90
C LYS A 852 -47.62 -26.37 -8.78
N ASP A 853 -48.26 -25.21 -8.79
CA ASP A 853 -49.32 -24.87 -7.82
C ASP A 853 -50.58 -25.72 -8.08
N ASN A 854 -50.90 -25.97 -9.35
CA ASN A 854 -51.97 -26.88 -9.74
C ASN A 854 -51.45 -27.87 -10.81
N PRO A 855 -51.26 -29.16 -10.45
CA PRO A 855 -50.78 -30.19 -11.37
C PRO A 855 -51.66 -30.40 -12.61
N SER A 856 -52.93 -29.97 -12.55
CA SER A 856 -53.97 -30.18 -13.55
C SER A 856 -53.94 -29.16 -14.69
N LEU A 857 -53.19 -28.05 -14.55
CA LEU A 857 -53.09 -26.98 -15.53
C LEU A 857 -51.76 -27.06 -16.28
N PHE A 858 -51.82 -27.15 -17.62
CA PHE A 858 -50.63 -27.18 -18.47
C PHE A 858 -49.88 -25.84 -18.39
N GLY A 859 -48.58 -25.89 -18.09
CA GLY A 859 -47.72 -24.70 -17.95
C GLY A 859 -47.81 -23.97 -16.61
N ASN A 860 -48.56 -24.48 -15.63
CA ASN A 860 -48.62 -23.88 -14.29
C ASN A 860 -47.30 -24.12 -13.52
N THR A 861 -46.67 -23.06 -13.05
CA THR A 861 -45.44 -23.07 -12.25
C THR A 861 -45.59 -22.12 -11.07
N SER A 862 -45.24 -22.59 -9.88
CA SER A 862 -45.14 -21.77 -8.68
C SER A 862 -43.90 -20.91 -8.77
N ILE A 863 -44.05 -19.64 -9.13
CA ILE A 863 -42.91 -18.71 -9.27
C ILE A 863 -42.16 -18.46 -7.96
N ARG A 864 -42.80 -18.73 -6.82
CA ARG A 864 -42.24 -18.56 -5.47
C ARG A 864 -41.38 -19.75 -5.04
N GLU A 865 -41.76 -20.98 -5.42
CA GLU A 865 -41.08 -22.21 -4.98
C GLU A 865 -40.22 -22.88 -6.08
N SER A 866 -40.39 -22.49 -7.34
CA SER A 866 -39.63 -23.03 -8.47
C SER A 866 -38.28 -22.34 -8.63
N GLY A 867 -37.36 -22.98 -9.35
CA GLY A 867 -36.08 -22.40 -9.75
C GLY A 867 -34.88 -22.88 -8.93
N ALA A 868 -35.08 -23.61 -7.84
CA ALA A 868 -33.98 -24.26 -7.13
C ALA A 868 -33.44 -25.49 -7.87
N TYR A 869 -32.19 -25.88 -7.62
CA TYR A 869 -31.60 -27.09 -8.19
C TYR A 869 -32.32 -28.36 -7.72
N SER A 870 -32.54 -29.29 -8.64
CA SER A 870 -33.21 -30.58 -8.40
C SER A 870 -32.40 -31.56 -7.56
N ILE A 871 -31.08 -31.44 -7.65
CA ILE A 871 -30.09 -32.18 -6.90
C ILE A 871 -28.93 -31.25 -6.60
N PHE A 872 -28.26 -31.44 -5.49
CA PHE A 872 -27.06 -30.69 -5.16
C PHE A 872 -26.06 -31.57 -4.42
N SER A 873 -24.78 -31.44 -4.79
CA SER A 873 -23.65 -32.02 -4.09
C SER A 873 -22.60 -30.93 -3.85
N PRO A 874 -22.21 -30.62 -2.61
CA PRO A 874 -21.28 -29.54 -2.33
C PRO A 874 -19.89 -29.85 -2.88
N PHE A 875 -19.19 -28.82 -3.35
CA PHE A 875 -17.82 -28.95 -3.87
C PHE A 875 -16.82 -29.23 -2.74
N TRP A 876 -16.95 -28.53 -1.62
CA TRP A 876 -16.14 -28.70 -0.42
C TRP A 876 -16.94 -29.39 0.68
N LYS A 877 -16.38 -30.44 1.27
CA LYS A 877 -16.98 -31.18 2.38
C LYS A 877 -16.00 -31.27 3.54
N TYR A 878 -16.48 -31.03 4.74
CA TYR A 878 -15.69 -31.22 5.95
C TYR A 878 -15.58 -32.71 6.27
N ASP A 879 -14.35 -33.22 6.38
CA ASP A 879 -14.05 -34.55 6.89
C ASP A 879 -13.91 -34.48 8.41
N TYR A 880 -14.81 -35.17 9.11
CA TYR A 880 -14.91 -35.15 10.56
C TYR A 880 -13.87 -36.06 11.22
N SER A 881 -13.32 -37.03 10.49
CA SER A 881 -12.34 -37.96 11.03
C SER A 881 -10.94 -37.36 11.09
N GLU A 882 -10.64 -36.48 10.13
CA GLU A 882 -9.35 -35.81 10.00
C GLU A 882 -9.42 -34.30 10.33
N GLU A 883 -10.61 -33.78 10.64
CA GLU A 883 -10.87 -32.37 10.97
C GLU A 883 -10.48 -31.36 9.87
N ILE A 884 -10.46 -31.80 8.60
CA ILE A 884 -10.06 -30.99 7.45
C ILE A 884 -11.17 -30.87 6.39
N TRP A 885 -11.18 -29.75 5.68
CA TRP A 885 -12.01 -29.60 4.48
C TRP A 885 -11.34 -30.25 3.28
N ARG A 886 -12.09 -31.10 2.57
CA ARG A 886 -11.62 -31.76 1.34
C ARG A 886 -12.55 -31.44 0.18
N GLN A 887 -11.98 -31.49 -1.02
CA GLN A 887 -12.79 -31.53 -2.23
C GLN A 887 -13.61 -32.82 -2.23
N ASN A 888 -14.89 -32.73 -2.61
CA ASN A 888 -15.79 -33.87 -2.60
C ASN A 888 -15.36 -34.93 -3.62
N GLU A 889 -14.97 -36.11 -3.13
CA GLU A 889 -14.41 -37.23 -3.90
C GLU A 889 -15.37 -37.83 -4.94
N THR A 890 -16.67 -37.55 -4.84
CA THR A 890 -17.67 -38.10 -5.76
C THR A 890 -17.58 -37.57 -7.19
N ASN A 891 -16.75 -36.55 -7.45
CA ASN A 891 -16.53 -35.97 -8.79
C ASN A 891 -17.87 -35.77 -9.52
N ASP A 892 -18.81 -35.07 -8.88
CA ASP A 892 -20.11 -34.79 -9.48
C ASP A 892 -19.88 -34.02 -10.79
N LYS A 893 -20.14 -34.70 -11.92
CA LYS A 893 -19.93 -34.18 -13.29
C LYS A 893 -20.69 -32.89 -13.58
N ARG A 894 -21.59 -32.49 -12.67
CA ARG A 894 -22.34 -31.23 -12.70
C ARG A 894 -21.50 -30.02 -12.31
N TRP A 895 -20.37 -30.19 -11.65
CA TRP A 895 -19.39 -29.12 -11.49
C TRP A 895 -18.59 -28.97 -12.78
N ILE A 896 -18.88 -27.92 -13.54
CA ILE A 896 -18.23 -27.63 -14.82
C ILE A 896 -17.24 -26.50 -14.61
N ALA A 897 -15.98 -26.74 -15.01
CA ALA A 897 -14.95 -25.71 -15.00
C ALA A 897 -15.27 -24.67 -16.08
N ALA A 898 -15.46 -23.42 -15.68
CA ALA A 898 -15.65 -22.28 -16.58
C ALA A 898 -14.31 -21.85 -17.21
N ASN A 899 -13.23 -21.97 -16.44
CA ASN A 899 -11.86 -21.73 -16.88
C ASN A 899 -10.89 -22.57 -16.05
N GLU A 900 -9.74 -22.85 -16.65
CA GLU A 900 -8.59 -23.47 -16.00
C GLU A 900 -7.33 -22.74 -16.47
N VAL A 901 -6.54 -22.26 -15.53
CA VAL A 901 -5.28 -21.57 -15.79
C VAL A 901 -4.15 -22.57 -15.63
N THR A 902 -3.41 -22.78 -16.72
CA THR A 902 -2.26 -23.70 -16.73
C THR A 902 -0.94 -22.98 -16.50
N ASN A 903 -0.82 -21.73 -16.95
CA ASN A 903 0.42 -20.94 -16.88
C ASN A 903 0.10 -19.48 -16.51
N PHE A 904 1.00 -18.86 -15.76
CA PHE A 904 1.01 -17.42 -15.52
C PHE A 904 2.28 -16.80 -16.09
N ASN A 905 2.18 -15.56 -16.59
CA ASN A 905 3.37 -14.80 -16.99
C ASN A 905 3.82 -13.90 -15.83
N SER A 906 4.95 -13.18 -16.02
CA SER A 906 5.50 -12.28 -15.00
C SER A 906 4.63 -11.07 -14.66
N LYS A 907 3.63 -10.75 -15.49
CA LYS A 907 2.67 -9.66 -15.30
C LYS A 907 1.32 -10.11 -14.75
N GLY A 908 1.10 -11.42 -14.56
CA GLY A 908 -0.21 -12.02 -14.30
C GLY A 908 -0.64 -12.82 -15.49
#